data_AF-A0A2G5UV03-F1
#
_entry.id   AF-A0A2G5UV03-F1
#
_cell.length_a   1.000
_cell.length_b   1.000
_cell.length_c   1.000
_cell.angle_alpha   90.00
_cell.angle_beta   90.00
_cell.angle_gamma   90.00
#
_symmetry.space_group_name_H-M   'P 1'
#
loop_
_entity.id
_entity.type
_entity.pdbx_description
1 polymer ?
#
loop_
_entity_poly.entity_id
_entity_poly.type
_entity_poly.pdbx_seq_one_letter_code
_entity_poly.pdbx_strand_id
1 'polypeptide(L)'
;MLKPWLLLSIIGWVTAGDVLFIPSTLYPVHGQTMAVLAKELVERGHQVTWLEIGTKQSDLVLPSEVTREFWPAQFGDSTLQDIYQYRNHSSHSQLWNPEYLNENEQTTGWLASIRLCDSVLTRSRSKFDRLVEKKFSTVIVDDLYNPCGVLMAGLKKSVYIYWSITGLRTESAWANQSPSPPSYLPVAGTGLTDDLTFSERVYNVASYLKQLYLHQHIVQPRVDAVFQKHYPGVSTMFDIERNASINFVNTPPIFDFSRPYMPRVNFVGAIQCRKAKELPKEFATKISEHPEGFVVLSTGFSAQWTKSPEATRQAYLKTFRSFPKLLFIWQFDGKLPEGSKVPSNLITKPWLPLQDLLGHEQCRCHVSHGGLNSVIESVYHGVPVVGVPLTARGYDNLLRITARDSGVMIEKSEFNEDTLTAAIREVTKNEKYKKEMLIFQDMVIDVPYTELYHAAFWVEFIERHQEVPHARSGADHLNFLQYFLVDVIAFFFFVIFCTFSVIFYTIRTLFKMLSRLARTQISRSALLSQSRQLSFDLNETQKEIQAAALKFSKEVLVPNAAKFDESGEFPWEIIRQAHSLGLMNPQIPEKYGGPGMTTLETTLIVEALSYGCTGLQLGIMGPSLAIAPVYIAGNEEQKKKYLGALAAEPIIASYCVTEPGAGSDVNGVKTKCEKKGNEYIINGSKAWITGGGHAKWFFVLARSDPNPKTPAGKAFTAFIVDGDTPGITRGKKEKNMGQRCSDTRTITFEDVRVPEENVLGAPGAGFKVAMSAFDMTRPGVAAGALGLSWRCLDESAKYALQRKAFGTEIANHQAVQFMLSDMAINLELARLITYKSATDVDNGVRSSYNASIAKCFAADTANQAAANAVQIFGGNGFNSEYPVEKLMRDAKIYQIYEGTSQIQRIVISRMLLGHVAQNGTSRM
;
A
#
# COMPACT_ATOMS: atom_id res chain seq x y z
N MET A 1 18.23 -37.53 12.20
CA MET A 1 17.32 -38.36 11.38
C MET A 1 17.51 -37.97 9.92
N LEU A 2 18.07 -38.88 9.13
CA LEU A 2 18.26 -38.76 7.69
C LEU A 2 16.92 -38.88 6.95
N LYS A 3 16.67 -38.00 5.97
CA LYS A 3 15.78 -38.26 4.83
C LYS A 3 16.55 -37.89 3.55
N PRO A 4 16.89 -38.86 2.68
CA PRO A 4 17.45 -38.57 1.38
C PRO A 4 16.29 -38.40 0.39
N TRP A 5 15.96 -37.17 0.04
CA TRP A 5 15.18 -36.90 -1.17
C TRP A 5 16.16 -36.58 -2.29
N LEU A 6 16.06 -37.39 -3.34
CA LEU A 6 16.75 -37.31 -4.62
C LEU A 6 17.17 -35.90 -5.04
N LEU A 7 18.48 -35.67 -5.08
CA LEU A 7 19.13 -34.77 -6.02
C LEU A 7 18.93 -35.31 -7.43
N LEU A 8 17.79 -34.98 -8.05
CA LEU A 8 17.76 -34.74 -9.49
C LEU A 8 18.23 -33.29 -9.68
N SER A 9 19.54 -33.08 -9.51
CA SER A 9 20.21 -31.94 -10.11
C SER A 9 20.06 -32.10 -11.61
N ILE A 10 19.01 -31.50 -12.16
CA ILE A 10 19.07 -30.99 -13.52
C ILE A 10 20.29 -30.08 -13.51
N ILE A 11 21.42 -30.59 -13.98
CA ILE A 11 22.54 -29.78 -14.43
C ILE A 11 21.92 -28.97 -15.56
N GLY A 12 21.30 -27.84 -15.22
CA GLY A 12 20.97 -26.81 -16.17
C GLY A 12 22.31 -26.49 -16.80
N TRP A 13 22.44 -26.78 -18.09
CA TRP A 13 23.61 -26.37 -18.84
C TRP A 13 23.70 -24.86 -18.65
N VAL A 14 24.70 -24.40 -17.89
CA VAL A 14 25.03 -22.98 -17.81
C VAL A 14 25.45 -22.63 -19.22
N THR A 15 24.60 -21.92 -19.95
CA THR A 15 24.94 -21.40 -21.27
C THR A 15 25.95 -20.30 -21.04
N ALA A 16 27.24 -20.64 -21.11
CA ALA A 16 28.34 -19.68 -21.08
C ALA A 16 28.04 -18.57 -22.09
N GLY A 17 27.92 -17.33 -21.60
CA GLY A 17 27.61 -16.14 -22.39
C GLY A 17 28.81 -15.21 -22.55
N ASP A 18 28.73 -14.32 -23.54
CA ASP A 18 29.70 -13.23 -23.72
C ASP A 18 29.20 -11.99 -22.96
N VAL A 19 29.90 -11.60 -21.89
CA VAL A 19 29.50 -10.49 -21.02
C VAL A 19 30.45 -9.29 -21.17
N LEU A 20 29.89 -8.11 -21.45
CA LEU A 20 30.65 -6.86 -21.55
C LEU A 20 30.48 -6.02 -20.28
N PHE A 21 31.58 -5.72 -19.59
CA PHE A 21 31.62 -4.78 -18.48
C PHE A 21 32.13 -3.41 -18.93
N ILE A 22 31.43 -2.35 -18.51
CA ILE A 22 31.79 -0.96 -18.78
C ILE A 22 31.77 -0.18 -17.45
N PRO A 23 32.81 -0.31 -16.60
CA PRO A 23 32.94 0.49 -15.38
C PRO A 23 33.23 1.97 -15.68
N SER A 24 32.84 2.86 -14.77
CA SER A 24 33.32 4.23 -14.77
C SER A 24 34.79 4.27 -14.34
N THR A 25 35.66 4.90 -15.13
CA THR A 25 37.08 5.06 -14.74
C THR A 25 37.31 6.27 -13.84
N LEU A 26 36.27 7.08 -13.61
CA LEU A 26 36.37 8.28 -12.78
C LEU A 26 36.61 7.91 -11.30
N TYR A 27 36.02 6.80 -10.85
CA TYR A 27 36.17 6.26 -9.50
C TYR A 27 36.61 4.79 -9.53
N PRO A 28 37.89 4.50 -9.32
CA PRO A 28 38.39 3.13 -9.50
C PRO A 28 37.95 2.11 -8.46
N VAL A 29 37.34 2.56 -7.36
CA VAL A 29 36.60 1.65 -6.47
C VAL A 29 35.40 1.01 -7.19
N HIS A 30 34.84 1.64 -8.23
CA HIS A 30 33.77 1.06 -9.04
C HIS A 30 34.27 -0.16 -9.80
N GLY A 31 35.38 0.00 -10.53
CA GLY A 31 36.05 -1.09 -11.22
C GLY A 31 36.43 -2.22 -10.26
N GLN A 32 36.92 -1.92 -9.06
CA GLN A 32 37.23 -2.94 -8.04
C GLN A 32 36.01 -3.73 -7.59
N THR A 33 34.86 -3.06 -7.41
CA THR A 33 33.62 -3.71 -6.99
C THR A 33 33.08 -4.61 -8.10
N MET A 34 33.02 -4.10 -9.33
CA MET A 34 32.54 -4.85 -10.50
C MET A 34 33.46 -6.02 -10.88
N ALA A 35 34.76 -5.91 -10.61
CA ALA A 35 35.74 -6.97 -10.88
C ALA A 35 35.46 -8.27 -10.11
N VAL A 36 34.83 -8.18 -8.94
CA VAL A 36 34.45 -9.36 -8.15
C VAL A 36 33.44 -10.21 -8.93
N LEU A 37 32.41 -9.57 -9.49
CA LEU A 37 31.43 -10.25 -10.33
C LEU A 37 32.05 -10.75 -11.64
N ALA A 38 32.90 -9.94 -12.28
CA ALA A 38 33.60 -10.36 -13.50
C ALA A 38 34.42 -11.64 -13.28
N LYS A 39 35.11 -11.74 -12.14
CA LYS A 39 35.86 -12.93 -11.76
C LYS A 39 34.95 -14.15 -11.57
N GLU A 40 33.85 -14.00 -10.83
CA GLU A 40 32.88 -15.08 -10.61
C GLU A 40 32.28 -15.57 -11.94
N LEU A 41 31.98 -14.68 -12.88
CA LEU A 41 31.46 -15.04 -14.19
C LEU A 41 32.49 -15.82 -15.04
N VAL A 42 33.78 -15.47 -14.95
CA VAL A 42 34.86 -16.27 -15.57
C VAL A 42 34.92 -17.67 -14.95
N GLU A 43 34.84 -17.78 -13.63
CA GLU A 43 34.84 -19.08 -12.92
C GLU A 43 33.62 -19.94 -13.30
N ARG A 44 32.51 -19.31 -13.69
CA ARG A 44 31.30 -19.95 -14.23
C ARG A 44 31.35 -20.25 -15.73
N GLY A 45 32.46 -19.92 -16.40
CA GLY A 45 32.69 -20.23 -17.81
C GLY A 45 32.24 -19.15 -18.80
N HIS A 46 31.81 -17.97 -18.35
CA HIS A 46 31.47 -16.86 -19.25
C HIS A 46 32.74 -16.21 -19.83
N GLN A 47 32.64 -15.73 -21.07
CA GLN A 47 33.70 -14.89 -21.66
C GLN A 47 33.45 -13.45 -21.27
N VAL A 48 34.40 -12.85 -20.54
CA VAL A 48 34.26 -11.47 -20.06
C VAL A 48 35.13 -10.53 -20.87
N THR A 49 34.52 -9.49 -21.44
CA THR A 49 35.21 -8.33 -22.01
C THR A 49 35.08 -7.14 -21.06
N TRP A 50 36.19 -6.46 -20.77
CA TRP A 50 36.25 -5.35 -19.84
C TRP A 50 36.71 -4.08 -20.55
N LEU A 51 35.81 -3.11 -20.69
CA LEU A 51 36.08 -1.85 -21.38
C LEU A 51 36.35 -0.71 -20.41
N GLU A 52 37.54 -0.12 -20.49
CA GLU A 52 37.91 1.09 -19.75
C GLU A 52 38.05 2.28 -20.70
N ILE A 53 37.42 3.40 -20.36
CA ILE A 53 37.48 4.64 -21.12
C ILE A 53 37.99 5.74 -20.20
N GLY A 54 39.21 6.25 -20.42
CA GLY A 54 39.80 7.23 -19.52
C GLY A 54 41.15 7.77 -19.97
N THR A 55 41.80 8.59 -19.14
CA THR A 55 43.12 9.19 -19.45
C THR A 55 44.28 8.24 -19.18
N LYS A 56 44.11 7.30 -18.25
CA LYS A 56 45.08 6.25 -17.89
C LYS A 56 44.32 4.95 -17.68
N GLN A 57 44.89 3.84 -18.14
CA GLN A 57 44.38 2.50 -17.84
C GLN A 57 44.49 2.23 -16.34
N SER A 58 43.50 1.54 -15.76
CA SER A 58 43.49 1.28 -14.32
C SER A 58 44.54 0.22 -13.93
N ASP A 59 45.15 0.39 -12.75
CA ASP A 59 46.08 -0.59 -12.16
C ASP A 59 45.32 -1.79 -11.52
N LEU A 60 44.06 -2.02 -11.92
CA LEU A 60 43.20 -3.10 -11.44
C LEU A 60 43.72 -4.47 -11.91
N VAL A 61 43.75 -5.44 -11.00
CA VAL A 61 44.09 -6.84 -11.29
C VAL A 61 42.81 -7.59 -11.67
N LEU A 62 42.75 -8.08 -12.90
CA LEU A 62 41.67 -8.92 -13.42
C LEU A 62 42.22 -10.33 -13.74
N PRO A 63 41.37 -11.38 -13.76
CA PRO A 63 41.78 -12.70 -14.26
C PRO A 63 42.37 -12.60 -15.68
N SER A 64 43.33 -13.47 -16.00
CA SER A 64 44.01 -13.51 -17.30
C SER A 64 43.07 -13.79 -18.48
N GLU A 65 41.94 -14.43 -18.19
CA GLU A 65 40.88 -14.82 -19.10
C GLU A 65 39.99 -13.64 -19.49
N VAL A 66 40.04 -12.53 -18.74
CA VAL A 66 39.29 -11.31 -19.06
C VAL A 66 39.97 -10.56 -20.20
N THR A 67 39.24 -10.35 -21.30
CA THR A 67 39.72 -9.53 -22.41
C THR A 67 39.61 -8.05 -22.04
N ARG A 68 40.73 -7.36 -21.84
CA ARG A 68 40.75 -5.93 -21.48
C ARG A 68 40.89 -5.04 -22.71
N GLU A 69 40.00 -4.07 -22.84
CA GLU A 69 40.02 -3.01 -23.85
C GLU A 69 40.18 -1.66 -23.14
N PHE A 70 41.18 -0.86 -23.55
CA PHE A 70 41.37 0.49 -23.01
C PHE A 70 41.36 1.53 -24.12
N TRP A 71 40.46 2.51 -23.99
CA TRP A 71 40.32 3.62 -24.93
C TRP A 71 40.79 4.92 -24.29
N PRO A 72 41.95 5.44 -24.73
CA PRO A 72 42.51 6.65 -24.15
C PRO A 72 41.69 7.88 -24.55
N ALA A 73 41.32 8.67 -23.56
CA ALA A 73 40.75 9.99 -23.73
C ALA A 73 41.78 11.06 -23.40
N GLN A 74 41.77 12.17 -24.12
CA GLN A 74 42.58 13.35 -23.82
C GLN A 74 41.68 14.57 -23.68
N PHE A 75 42.04 15.45 -22.76
CA PHE A 75 41.38 16.74 -22.54
C PHE A 75 42.31 17.87 -22.97
N GLY A 76 41.74 18.94 -23.54
CA GLY A 76 42.48 20.17 -23.83
C GLY A 76 42.48 21.17 -22.68
N ASP A 77 41.80 20.85 -21.57
CA ASP A 77 41.62 21.68 -20.37
C ASP A 77 42.30 20.97 -19.20
N SER A 78 43.34 21.60 -18.64
CA SER A 78 44.09 21.05 -17.51
C SER A 78 43.21 20.83 -16.27
N THR A 79 42.15 21.62 -16.11
CA THR A 79 41.19 21.48 -14.99
C THR A 79 40.37 20.19 -15.12
N LEU A 80 39.90 19.87 -16.33
CA LEU A 80 39.23 18.59 -16.60
C LEU A 80 40.20 17.43 -16.49
N GLN A 81 41.43 17.62 -16.99
CA GLN A 81 42.46 16.62 -16.88
C GLN A 81 42.78 16.33 -15.42
N ASP A 82 42.78 17.33 -14.55
CA ASP A 82 42.95 17.17 -13.11
C ASP A 82 41.75 16.47 -12.46
N ILE A 83 40.51 16.85 -12.81
CA ILE A 83 39.28 16.17 -12.36
C ILE A 83 39.32 14.67 -12.70
N TYR A 84 39.87 14.32 -13.87
CA TYR A 84 39.96 12.94 -14.37
C TYR A 84 41.17 12.14 -13.89
N GLN A 85 42.37 12.74 -13.92
CA GLN A 85 43.61 12.05 -13.56
C GLN A 85 43.75 11.92 -12.05
N TYR A 86 43.24 12.90 -11.31
CA TYR A 86 43.27 12.87 -9.84
C TYR A 86 41.92 12.47 -9.22
N ARG A 87 40.86 12.27 -10.02
CA ARG A 87 39.56 11.69 -9.58
C ARG A 87 38.83 12.52 -8.55
N ASN A 88 38.76 13.84 -8.74
CA ASN A 88 38.26 14.72 -7.70
C ASN A 88 37.46 15.88 -8.32
N HIS A 89 36.17 15.98 -8.00
CA HIS A 89 35.31 17.11 -8.36
C HIS A 89 35.63 18.37 -7.52
N SER A 90 36.69 18.30 -6.71
CA SER A 90 37.22 19.28 -5.77
C SER A 90 38.75 19.20 -5.82
N SER A 91 39.48 20.29 -5.63
CA SER A 91 40.94 20.17 -5.46
C SER A 91 41.23 19.33 -4.20
N HIS A 92 42.19 18.38 -4.24
CA HIS A 92 42.49 17.51 -3.07
C HIS A 92 42.81 18.31 -1.80
N SER A 93 43.32 19.53 -1.93
CA SER A 93 43.53 20.46 -0.82
C SER A 93 42.21 20.97 -0.23
N GLN A 94 41.18 21.20 -1.05
CA GLN A 94 39.86 21.64 -0.59
C GLN A 94 39.07 20.53 0.11
N LEU A 95 39.28 19.25 -0.22
CA LEU A 95 38.66 18.12 0.49
C LEU A 95 38.88 18.23 2.02
N TRP A 96 40.09 18.63 2.40
CA TRP A 96 40.48 18.78 3.80
C TRP A 96 40.09 20.12 4.44
N ASN A 97 39.58 21.10 3.68
CA ASN A 97 39.17 22.40 4.20
C ASN A 97 37.86 22.25 5.00
N PRO A 98 37.83 22.55 6.32
CA PRO A 98 36.66 22.40 7.18
C PRO A 98 35.33 22.93 6.61
N GLU A 99 35.35 24.08 5.93
CA GLU A 99 34.14 24.73 5.39
C GLU A 99 33.72 24.21 4.02
N TYR A 100 34.55 23.39 3.39
CA TYR A 100 34.32 22.92 2.04
C TYR A 100 33.44 21.68 2.01
N LEU A 101 32.18 21.87 1.61
CA LEU A 101 31.25 20.83 1.21
C LEU A 101 30.89 21.06 -0.26
N ASN A 102 31.27 20.14 -1.14
CA ASN A 102 30.98 20.27 -2.57
C ASN A 102 29.57 19.78 -2.88
N GLU A 103 28.55 20.61 -2.62
CA GLU A 103 27.16 20.30 -2.97
C GLU A 103 26.98 20.03 -4.48
N ASN A 104 27.89 20.52 -5.33
CA ASN A 104 27.86 20.37 -6.78
C ASN A 104 28.80 19.26 -7.30
N GLU A 105 29.31 18.39 -6.42
CA GLU A 105 30.19 17.27 -6.75
C GLU A 105 29.58 16.42 -7.87
N GLN A 106 28.29 16.12 -7.76
CA GLN A 106 27.56 15.31 -8.71
C GLN A 106 27.42 15.95 -10.10
N THR A 107 27.05 17.22 -10.16
CA THR A 107 26.91 17.96 -11.42
C THR A 107 28.26 18.07 -12.13
N THR A 108 29.32 18.34 -11.37
CA THR A 108 30.69 18.42 -11.91
C THR A 108 31.15 17.10 -12.51
N GLY A 109 30.86 15.97 -11.85
CA GLY A 109 31.18 14.65 -12.38
C GLY A 109 30.43 14.29 -13.64
N TRP A 110 29.14 14.62 -13.72
CA TRP A 110 28.37 14.44 -14.94
C TRP A 110 28.93 15.27 -16.10
N LEU A 111 29.21 16.56 -15.88
CA LEU A 111 29.79 17.43 -16.92
C LEU A 111 31.16 16.93 -17.40
N ALA A 112 31.99 16.43 -16.49
CA ALA A 112 33.26 15.81 -16.83
C ALA A 112 33.04 14.54 -17.69
N SER A 113 32.11 13.67 -17.33
CA SER A 113 31.75 12.44 -18.07
C SER A 113 31.22 12.68 -19.48
N ILE A 114 30.41 13.72 -19.64
CA ILE A 114 29.91 14.16 -20.95
C ILE A 114 31.07 14.53 -21.87
N ARG A 115 32.03 15.33 -21.37
CA ARG A 115 33.20 15.76 -22.16
C ARG A 115 34.14 14.61 -22.50
N LEU A 116 34.34 13.66 -21.58
CA LEU A 116 35.09 12.43 -21.86
C LEU A 116 34.45 11.65 -22.99
N CYS A 117 33.15 11.43 -22.90
CA CYS A 117 32.44 10.66 -23.91
C CYS A 117 32.50 11.35 -25.28
N ASP A 118 32.29 12.67 -25.34
CA ASP A 118 32.45 13.45 -26.58
C ASP A 118 33.87 13.32 -27.18
N SER A 119 34.91 13.38 -26.35
CA SER A 119 36.31 13.22 -26.78
C SER A 119 36.56 11.82 -27.36
N VAL A 120 36.05 10.79 -26.71
CA VAL A 120 36.21 9.38 -27.14
C VAL A 120 35.47 9.12 -28.43
N LEU A 121 34.22 9.57 -28.55
CA LEU A 121 33.43 9.44 -29.77
C LEU A 121 34.03 10.24 -30.93
N THR A 122 34.64 11.39 -30.67
CA THR A 122 35.31 12.18 -31.71
C THR A 122 36.57 11.47 -32.26
N ARG A 123 37.35 10.81 -31.39
CA ARG A 123 38.67 10.26 -31.75
C ARG A 123 38.67 8.77 -32.09
N SER A 124 37.82 8.00 -31.43
CA SER A 124 37.81 6.54 -31.46
C SER A 124 36.47 5.97 -31.92
N ARG A 125 35.69 6.74 -32.69
CA ARG A 125 34.38 6.30 -33.21
C ARG A 125 34.41 4.93 -33.87
N SER A 126 35.41 4.66 -34.71
CA SER A 126 35.54 3.37 -35.41
C SER A 126 35.82 2.18 -34.47
N LYS A 127 36.40 2.41 -33.29
CA LYS A 127 36.51 1.39 -32.24
C LYS A 127 35.17 1.20 -31.53
N PHE A 128 34.47 2.30 -31.26
CA PHE A 128 33.14 2.30 -30.66
C PHE A 128 32.14 1.53 -31.52
N ASP A 129 32.04 1.85 -32.82
CA ASP A 129 31.12 1.22 -33.77
C ASP A 129 31.40 -0.30 -33.89
N ARG A 130 32.68 -0.70 -34.01
CA ARG A 130 33.05 -2.12 -34.03
C ARG A 130 32.64 -2.87 -32.78
N LEU A 131 32.81 -2.24 -31.61
CA LEU A 131 32.40 -2.87 -30.36
C LEU A 131 30.88 -2.94 -30.26
N VAL A 132 30.13 -1.94 -30.73
CA VAL A 132 28.66 -1.94 -30.84
C VAL A 132 28.17 -3.07 -31.76
N GLU A 133 28.84 -3.34 -32.88
CA GLU A 133 28.50 -4.43 -33.80
C GLU A 133 28.74 -5.83 -33.21
N LYS A 134 29.70 -5.99 -32.29
CA LYS A 134 29.97 -7.28 -31.62
C LYS A 134 28.75 -7.70 -30.77
N LYS A 135 28.24 -8.92 -30.99
CA LYS A 135 27.15 -9.44 -30.16
C LYS A 135 27.68 -9.86 -28.78
N PHE A 136 27.04 -9.35 -27.73
CA PHE A 136 27.25 -9.78 -26.35
C PHE A 136 25.91 -10.30 -25.81
N SER A 137 25.96 -11.34 -24.99
CA SER A 137 24.78 -11.92 -24.33
C SER A 137 24.21 -10.98 -23.27
N THR A 138 25.07 -10.23 -22.59
CA THR A 138 24.69 -9.23 -21.59
C THR A 138 25.72 -8.09 -21.55
N VAL A 139 25.24 -6.88 -21.32
CA VAL A 139 26.10 -5.71 -21.03
C VAL A 139 25.85 -5.24 -19.60
N ILE A 140 26.91 -4.96 -18.85
CA ILE A 140 26.84 -4.43 -17.48
C ILE A 140 27.48 -3.05 -17.47
N VAL A 141 26.67 -2.04 -17.20
CA VAL A 141 27.04 -0.63 -17.29
C VAL A 141 26.95 0.00 -15.91
N ASP A 142 28.03 0.69 -15.50
CA ASP A 142 28.04 1.56 -14.32
C ASP A 142 27.11 2.78 -14.53
N ASP A 143 26.24 3.07 -13.56
CA ASP A 143 25.25 4.15 -13.63
C ASP A 143 25.82 5.55 -13.35
N LEU A 144 27.05 5.64 -12.84
CA LEU A 144 27.60 6.87 -12.30
C LEU A 144 28.73 7.38 -13.20
N TYR A 145 28.44 8.49 -13.90
CA TYR A 145 29.39 9.20 -14.76
C TYR A 145 29.88 8.39 -15.98
N ASN A 146 28.99 7.61 -16.60
CA ASN A 146 29.34 6.77 -17.75
C ASN A 146 28.37 6.91 -18.96
N PRO A 147 28.22 8.12 -19.53
CA PRO A 147 27.31 8.34 -20.66
C PRO A 147 27.66 7.51 -21.91
N CYS A 148 28.95 7.20 -22.12
CA CYS A 148 29.38 6.37 -23.25
C CYS A 148 28.98 4.90 -23.10
N GLY A 149 29.01 4.36 -21.88
CA GLY A 149 28.47 3.03 -21.58
C GLY A 149 26.97 2.96 -21.82
N VAL A 150 26.21 3.97 -21.37
CA VAL A 150 24.77 4.07 -21.61
C VAL A 150 24.45 4.16 -23.10
N LEU A 151 25.14 5.03 -23.84
CA LEU A 151 24.98 5.13 -25.30
C LEU A 151 25.24 3.79 -26.00
N MET A 152 26.29 3.09 -25.58
CA MET A 152 26.63 1.79 -26.15
C MET A 152 25.53 0.76 -25.91
N ALA A 153 24.97 0.70 -24.70
CA ALA A 153 23.83 -0.16 -24.40
C ALA A 153 22.62 0.18 -25.30
N GLY A 154 22.30 1.47 -25.46
CA GLY A 154 21.21 1.94 -26.31
C GLY A 154 21.39 1.62 -27.80
N LEU A 155 22.59 1.80 -28.35
CA LEU A 155 22.88 1.52 -29.76
C LEU A 155 22.89 0.02 -30.07
N LYS A 156 23.42 -0.79 -29.15
CA LYS A 156 23.41 -2.25 -29.28
C LYS A 156 22.01 -2.84 -29.25
N LYS A 157 21.07 -2.17 -28.57
CA LYS A 157 19.75 -2.72 -28.21
C LYS A 157 19.87 -4.08 -27.50
N SER A 158 20.96 -4.27 -26.76
CA SER A 158 21.19 -5.48 -25.99
C SER A 158 20.49 -5.38 -24.65
N VAL A 159 20.14 -6.55 -24.12
CA VAL A 159 19.75 -6.74 -22.72
C VAL A 159 20.92 -6.31 -21.85
N TYR A 160 20.66 -5.42 -20.89
CA TYR A 160 21.73 -4.86 -20.08
C TYR A 160 21.31 -4.65 -18.62
N ILE A 161 22.32 -4.73 -17.75
CA ILE A 161 22.23 -4.44 -16.33
C ILE A 161 22.77 -3.04 -16.10
N TYR A 162 21.95 -2.21 -15.46
CA TYR A 162 22.36 -0.89 -15.02
C TYR A 162 22.77 -0.95 -13.54
N TRP A 163 24.05 -0.82 -13.26
CA TRP A 163 24.60 -1.02 -11.93
C TRP A 163 24.86 0.31 -11.23
N SER A 164 24.01 0.62 -10.26
CA SER A 164 24.29 1.65 -9.27
C SER A 164 25.39 1.22 -8.32
N ILE A 165 26.58 1.76 -8.52
CA ILE A 165 27.76 1.50 -7.69
C ILE A 165 27.68 2.22 -6.32
N THR A 166 26.60 2.96 -6.09
CA THR A 166 26.25 3.56 -4.81
C THR A 166 24.89 3.06 -4.33
N GLY A 167 24.27 3.72 -3.35
CA GLY A 167 22.83 3.53 -3.07
C GLY A 167 21.96 4.04 -4.22
N LEU A 168 20.68 3.64 -4.25
CA LEU A 168 19.77 3.96 -5.34
C LEU A 168 19.34 5.44 -5.28
N ARG A 169 20.03 6.28 -6.06
CA ARG A 169 19.88 7.75 -6.12
C ARG A 169 18.50 8.18 -6.59
N THR A 170 18.09 9.41 -6.26
CA THR A 170 16.78 9.98 -6.62
C THR A 170 16.51 9.93 -8.12
N GLU A 171 17.48 10.35 -8.93
CA GLU A 171 17.37 10.37 -10.38
C GLU A 171 17.40 8.95 -10.98
N SER A 172 18.23 8.04 -10.46
CA SER A 172 18.25 6.64 -10.88
C SER A 172 16.95 5.93 -10.49
N ALA A 173 16.39 6.23 -9.31
CA ALA A 173 15.11 5.71 -8.87
C ALA A 173 13.98 6.20 -9.77
N TRP A 174 14.02 7.47 -10.18
CA TRP A 174 13.08 8.05 -11.12
C TRP A 174 13.15 7.41 -12.51
N ALA A 175 14.34 7.26 -13.09
CA ALA A 175 14.54 6.57 -14.37
C ALA A 175 14.04 5.12 -14.31
N ASN A 176 14.26 4.45 -13.17
CA ASN A 176 13.85 3.07 -12.97
C ASN A 176 12.43 2.88 -12.44
N GLN A 177 11.70 3.98 -12.20
CA GLN A 177 10.37 3.98 -11.57
C GLN A 177 10.31 3.24 -10.23
N SER A 178 11.44 3.16 -9.54
CA SER A 178 11.47 2.74 -8.15
C SER A 178 10.92 3.88 -7.31
N PRO A 179 9.87 3.66 -6.50
CA PRO A 179 9.35 4.75 -5.69
C PRO A 179 10.44 5.24 -4.72
N SER A 180 10.59 6.56 -4.63
CA SER A 180 11.54 7.22 -3.72
C SER A 180 10.84 8.37 -2.99
N PRO A 181 9.91 8.09 -2.05
CA PRO A 181 9.05 9.12 -1.49
C PRO A 181 9.84 10.11 -0.62
N PRO A 182 9.87 11.41 -0.96
CA PRO A 182 10.60 12.42 -0.18
C PRO A 182 9.95 12.72 1.18
N SER A 183 8.83 12.08 1.51
CA SER A 183 8.16 12.22 2.80
C SER A 183 8.89 11.52 3.94
N TYR A 184 9.71 10.50 3.65
CA TYR A 184 10.50 9.77 4.65
C TYR A 184 11.88 9.31 4.13
N LEU A 185 12.15 9.38 2.82
CA LEU A 185 13.49 9.09 2.30
C LEU A 185 14.29 10.38 2.16
N PRO A 186 15.34 10.58 2.98
CA PRO A 186 16.19 11.74 2.85
C PRO A 186 16.97 11.71 1.53
N VAL A 187 17.00 12.85 0.86
CA VAL A 187 17.79 13.05 -0.36
C VAL A 187 19.25 13.13 0.05
N ALA A 188 20.11 12.46 -0.72
CA ALA A 188 21.54 12.46 -0.47
C ALA A 188 22.11 13.89 -0.38
N GLY A 189 22.95 14.14 0.63
CA GLY A 189 23.54 15.44 0.93
C GLY A 189 22.68 16.38 1.78
N THR A 190 21.48 15.96 2.21
CA THR A 190 20.65 16.78 3.12
C THR A 190 21.05 16.67 4.59
N GLY A 191 21.82 15.64 4.96
CA GLY A 191 22.17 15.35 6.35
C GLY A 191 21.01 14.85 7.22
N LEU A 192 19.90 14.45 6.59
CA LEU A 192 18.69 14.00 7.28
C LEU A 192 18.60 12.48 7.40
N THR A 193 17.87 12.00 8.41
CA THR A 193 17.53 10.57 8.60
C THR A 193 16.12 10.27 8.06
N ASP A 194 15.65 9.02 8.21
CA ASP A 194 14.27 8.64 7.87
C ASP A 194 13.22 9.04 8.92
N ASP A 195 13.63 9.63 10.04
CA ASP A 195 12.75 10.29 11.01
C ASP A 195 12.72 11.81 10.77
N LEU A 196 11.84 12.23 9.86
CA LEU A 196 11.74 13.62 9.39
C LEU A 196 10.63 14.41 10.07
N THR A 197 10.98 15.53 10.72
CA THR A 197 10.02 16.55 11.14
C THR A 197 9.35 17.22 9.93
N PHE A 198 8.26 17.98 10.15
CA PHE A 198 7.58 18.67 9.05
C PHE A 198 8.51 19.62 8.28
N SER A 199 9.32 20.43 8.97
CA SER A 199 10.29 21.35 8.34
C SER A 199 11.35 20.61 7.55
N GLU A 200 11.86 19.49 8.07
CA GLU A 200 12.84 18.67 7.37
C GLU A 200 12.21 17.98 6.16
N ARG A 201 10.95 17.54 6.23
CA ARG A 201 10.22 17.06 5.04
C ARG A 201 10.08 18.14 3.98
N VAL A 202 9.79 19.38 4.35
CA VAL A 202 9.72 20.50 3.39
C VAL A 202 11.07 20.73 2.72
N TYR A 203 12.15 20.80 3.50
CA TYR A 203 13.51 20.93 2.97
C TYR A 203 13.90 19.73 2.08
N ASN A 204 13.54 18.51 2.50
CA ASN A 204 13.83 17.29 1.77
C ASN A 204 13.08 17.22 0.44
N VAL A 205 11.79 17.61 0.40
CA VAL A 205 11.01 17.73 -0.84
C VAL A 205 11.63 18.78 -1.76
N ALA A 206 12.04 19.93 -1.24
CA ALA A 206 12.71 20.96 -2.05
C ALA A 206 14.03 20.42 -2.64
N SER A 207 14.82 19.71 -1.85
CA SER A 207 16.06 19.04 -2.29
C SER A 207 15.79 17.94 -3.32
N TYR A 208 14.70 17.18 -3.17
CA TYR A 208 14.27 16.15 -4.11
C TYR A 208 13.94 16.75 -5.47
N LEU A 209 13.16 17.83 -5.48
CA LEU A 209 12.80 18.57 -6.70
C LEU A 209 14.03 19.21 -7.34
N LYS A 210 14.95 19.79 -6.54
CA LYS A 210 16.24 20.32 -7.02
C LYS A 210 17.04 19.23 -7.73
N GLN A 211 17.19 18.05 -7.15
CA GLN A 211 17.97 16.96 -7.75
C GLN A 211 17.38 16.46 -9.07
N LEU A 212 16.05 16.25 -9.12
CA LEU A 212 15.39 15.87 -10.37
C LEU A 212 15.54 16.95 -11.44
N TYR A 213 15.38 18.22 -11.09
CA TYR A 213 15.56 19.33 -12.01
C TYR A 213 16.98 19.41 -12.59
N LEU A 214 18.00 19.32 -11.72
CA LEU A 214 19.40 19.34 -12.14
C LEU A 214 19.69 18.18 -13.10
N HIS A 215 19.23 16.97 -12.77
CA HIS A 215 19.48 15.82 -13.64
C HIS A 215 18.75 15.94 -14.99
N GLN A 216 17.45 16.20 -14.96
CA GLN A 216 16.60 16.16 -16.16
C GLN A 216 16.74 17.37 -17.08
N HIS A 217 17.02 18.56 -16.52
CA HIS A 217 17.05 19.80 -17.30
C HIS A 217 18.46 20.37 -17.48
N ILE A 218 19.46 19.88 -16.75
CA ILE A 218 20.85 20.32 -16.92
C ILE A 218 21.72 19.18 -17.46
N VAL A 219 21.74 18.02 -16.81
CA VAL A 219 22.64 16.92 -17.19
C VAL A 219 22.16 16.20 -18.46
N GLN A 220 20.94 15.65 -18.45
CA GLN A 220 20.42 14.84 -19.56
C GLN A 220 20.44 15.55 -20.91
N PRO A 221 19.98 16.82 -21.05
CA PRO A 221 20.01 17.50 -22.36
C PRO A 221 21.43 17.68 -22.91
N ARG A 222 22.44 17.78 -22.04
CA ARG A 222 23.85 17.87 -22.46
C ARG A 222 24.40 16.51 -22.88
N VAL A 223 23.99 15.42 -22.22
CA VAL A 223 24.32 14.07 -22.66
C VAL A 223 23.67 13.79 -24.01
N ASP A 224 22.37 14.09 -24.13
CA ASP A 224 21.61 13.90 -25.36
C ASP A 224 22.17 14.73 -26.52
N ALA A 225 22.65 15.94 -26.27
CA ALA A 225 23.33 16.74 -27.29
C ALA A 225 24.59 16.04 -27.83
N VAL A 226 25.38 15.37 -26.98
CA VAL A 226 26.53 14.56 -27.42
C VAL A 226 26.05 13.31 -28.16
N PHE A 227 24.99 12.65 -27.68
CA PHE A 227 24.42 11.47 -28.34
C PHE A 227 23.95 11.81 -29.76
N GLN A 228 23.17 12.88 -29.92
CA GLN A 228 22.66 13.33 -31.23
C GLN A 228 23.77 13.87 -32.13
N LYS A 229 24.82 14.51 -31.59
CA LYS A 229 25.98 14.98 -32.36
C LYS A 229 26.68 13.82 -33.07
N HIS A 230 26.85 12.67 -32.40
CA HIS A 230 27.58 11.54 -32.96
C HIS A 230 26.68 10.49 -33.63
N TYR A 231 25.48 10.26 -33.09
CA TYR A 231 24.50 9.27 -33.56
C TYR A 231 23.10 9.89 -33.66
N PRO A 232 22.81 10.65 -34.73
CA PRO A 232 21.48 11.25 -34.93
C PRO A 232 20.37 10.19 -34.93
N GLY A 233 19.30 10.44 -34.17
CA GLY A 233 18.13 9.56 -34.09
C GLY A 233 18.21 8.45 -33.03
N VAL A 234 19.29 8.39 -32.24
CA VAL A 234 19.35 7.52 -31.05
C VAL A 234 18.37 7.99 -29.97
N SER A 235 17.85 7.07 -29.16
CA SER A 235 16.99 7.38 -28.01
C SER A 235 17.69 8.29 -27.00
N THR A 236 16.90 9.02 -26.20
CA THR A 236 17.45 9.86 -25.12
C THR A 236 18.14 9.00 -24.07
N MET A 237 19.09 9.57 -23.34
CA MET A 237 19.73 8.91 -22.19
C MET A 237 18.67 8.40 -21.20
N PHE A 238 17.65 9.20 -20.92
CA PHE A 238 16.57 8.81 -20.00
C PHE A 238 15.82 7.58 -20.48
N ASP A 239 15.48 7.51 -21.78
CA ASP A 239 14.78 6.36 -22.36
C ASP A 239 15.66 5.11 -22.39
N ILE A 240 16.96 5.28 -22.62
CA ILE A 240 17.91 4.17 -22.56
C ILE A 240 17.95 3.64 -21.13
N GLU A 241 18.27 4.49 -20.13
CA GLU A 241 18.31 4.14 -18.70
C GLU A 241 17.03 3.43 -18.24
N ARG A 242 15.87 3.97 -18.58
CA ARG A 242 14.56 3.40 -18.24
C ARG A 242 14.37 1.99 -18.80
N ASN A 243 14.96 1.70 -19.95
CA ASN A 243 14.87 0.39 -20.62
C ASN A 243 15.87 -0.65 -20.10
N ALA A 244 16.64 -0.35 -19.05
CA ALA A 244 17.44 -1.35 -18.35
C ALA A 244 16.61 -2.58 -17.96
N SER A 245 17.15 -3.76 -18.25
CA SER A 245 16.48 -5.04 -17.99
C SER A 245 16.46 -5.34 -16.49
N ILE A 246 17.59 -5.12 -15.82
CA ILE A 246 17.77 -5.26 -14.37
C ILE A 246 18.64 -4.11 -13.86
N ASN A 247 18.40 -3.70 -12.62
CA ASN A 247 19.22 -2.73 -11.91
C ASN A 247 19.93 -3.39 -10.75
N PHE A 248 21.24 -3.18 -10.64
CA PHE A 248 22.02 -3.55 -9.46
C PHE A 248 22.22 -2.33 -8.56
N VAL A 249 22.19 -2.52 -7.24
CA VAL A 249 22.42 -1.46 -6.25
C VAL A 249 23.49 -1.92 -5.26
N ASN A 250 24.58 -1.17 -5.13
CA ASN A 250 25.75 -1.53 -4.34
C ASN A 250 25.60 -1.17 -2.84
N THR A 251 24.42 -1.40 -2.27
CA THR A 251 24.16 -1.30 -0.82
C THR A 251 23.37 -2.53 -0.37
N PRO A 252 23.64 -3.11 0.80
CA PRO A 252 22.71 -4.07 1.40
C PRO A 252 21.38 -3.38 1.70
N PRO A 253 20.21 -4.02 1.52
CA PRO A 253 18.92 -3.42 1.83
C PRO A 253 18.83 -2.92 3.28
N ILE A 254 19.40 -3.67 4.23
CA ILE A 254 19.44 -3.35 5.66
C ILE A 254 20.33 -2.13 5.96
N PHE A 255 21.30 -1.84 5.10
CA PHE A 255 22.19 -0.69 5.29
C PHE A 255 21.50 0.65 4.98
N ASP A 256 20.63 0.66 3.96
CA ASP A 256 19.95 1.86 3.51
C ASP A 256 18.69 2.17 4.35
N PHE A 257 18.05 3.31 4.08
CA PHE A 257 16.74 3.62 4.65
C PHE A 257 15.64 2.79 3.97
N SER A 258 14.63 2.39 4.75
CA SER A 258 13.56 1.51 4.27
C SER A 258 12.79 2.15 3.11
N ARG A 259 12.67 1.45 1.98
CA ARG A 259 11.97 1.95 0.78
C ARG A 259 11.32 0.81 -0.02
N PRO A 260 10.20 1.08 -0.72
CA PRO A 260 9.73 0.18 -1.77
C PRO A 260 10.69 0.22 -2.96
N TYR A 261 10.88 -0.92 -3.61
CA TYR A 261 11.67 -1.02 -4.84
C TYR A 261 10.96 -1.91 -5.86
N MET A 262 11.23 -1.66 -7.14
CA MET A 262 10.67 -2.45 -8.22
C MET A 262 11.31 -3.84 -8.26
N PRO A 263 10.62 -4.91 -8.71
CA PRO A 263 11.20 -6.26 -8.79
C PRO A 263 12.46 -6.36 -9.66
N ARG A 264 12.68 -5.41 -10.58
CA ARG A 264 13.93 -5.33 -11.38
C ARG A 264 15.12 -4.71 -10.64
N VAL A 265 14.92 -4.16 -9.44
CA VAL A 265 15.97 -3.58 -8.61
C VAL A 265 16.48 -4.64 -7.65
N ASN A 266 17.74 -5.04 -7.86
CA ASN A 266 18.42 -6.08 -7.10
C ASN A 266 19.58 -5.47 -6.32
N PHE A 267 19.55 -5.63 -5.00
CA PHE A 267 20.62 -5.16 -4.14
C PHE A 267 21.75 -6.19 -4.14
N VAL A 268 22.95 -5.73 -4.48
CA VAL A 268 24.18 -6.53 -4.59
C VAL A 268 25.32 -5.88 -3.80
N GLY A 269 24.99 -5.02 -2.83
CA GLY A 269 25.99 -4.42 -1.94
C GLY A 269 26.68 -5.47 -1.09
N ALA A 270 27.88 -5.17 -0.59
CA ALA A 270 28.74 -6.13 0.10
C ALA A 270 29.28 -7.27 -0.78
N ILE A 271 29.13 -7.21 -2.11
CA ILE A 271 29.69 -8.21 -3.04
C ILE A 271 31.21 -8.41 -2.86
N GLN A 272 31.93 -7.37 -2.45
CA GLN A 272 33.36 -7.42 -2.17
C GLN A 272 33.72 -8.03 -0.81
N CYS A 273 32.76 -8.14 0.11
CA CYS A 273 32.99 -8.59 1.47
C CYS A 273 33.26 -10.10 1.51
N ARG A 274 34.25 -10.49 2.31
CA ARG A 274 34.66 -11.89 2.47
C ARG A 274 35.13 -12.14 3.90
N LYS A 275 35.20 -13.42 4.27
CA LYS A 275 35.87 -13.82 5.50
C LYS A 275 37.34 -13.34 5.49
N ALA A 276 37.80 -12.89 6.66
CA ALA A 276 39.17 -12.46 6.86
C ALA A 276 40.14 -13.63 6.65
N LYS A 277 41.29 -13.32 6.05
CA LYS A 277 42.44 -14.20 5.89
C LYS A 277 43.48 -13.88 6.98
N GLU A 278 44.45 -14.78 7.12
CA GLU A 278 45.57 -14.57 8.03
C GLU A 278 46.35 -13.29 7.67
N LEU A 279 46.63 -12.46 8.67
CA LEU A 279 47.35 -11.20 8.49
C LEU A 279 48.85 -11.45 8.21
N PRO A 280 49.50 -10.60 7.39
CA PRO A 280 50.95 -10.63 7.25
C PRO A 280 51.65 -10.53 8.61
N LYS A 281 52.76 -11.27 8.77
CA LYS A 281 53.52 -11.38 10.05
C LYS A 281 53.83 -10.02 10.70
N GLU A 282 54.11 -9.01 9.89
CA GLU A 282 54.37 -7.63 10.35
C GLU A 282 53.22 -7.06 11.20
N PHE A 283 51.97 -7.25 10.78
CA PHE A 283 50.80 -6.80 11.54
C PHE A 283 50.54 -7.69 12.74
N ALA A 284 50.57 -9.02 12.55
CA ALA A 284 50.29 -9.99 13.61
C ALA A 284 51.22 -9.82 14.82
N THR A 285 52.52 -9.59 14.57
CA THR A 285 53.53 -9.41 15.63
C THR A 285 53.22 -8.17 16.46
N LYS A 286 53.05 -7.00 15.82
CA LYS A 286 52.75 -5.76 16.53
C LYS A 286 51.40 -5.76 17.23
N ILE A 287 50.38 -6.41 16.66
CA ILE A 287 49.07 -6.56 17.29
C ILE A 287 49.20 -7.35 18.60
N SER A 288 50.00 -8.42 18.63
CA SER A 288 50.22 -9.22 19.85
C SER A 288 50.91 -8.46 20.99
N GLU A 289 51.67 -7.40 20.68
CA GLU A 289 52.32 -6.53 21.67
C GLU A 289 51.35 -5.56 22.37
N HIS A 290 50.11 -5.42 21.87
CA HIS A 290 49.13 -4.43 22.34
C HIS A 290 47.84 -5.11 22.84
N PRO A 291 47.74 -5.43 24.15
CA PRO A 291 46.66 -6.27 24.69
C PRO A 291 45.27 -5.61 24.67
N GLU A 292 45.18 -4.28 24.63
CA GLU A 292 43.89 -3.59 24.50
C GLU A 292 43.32 -3.67 23.07
N GLY A 293 44.11 -4.17 22.12
CA GLY A 293 43.77 -4.34 20.72
C GLY A 293 44.23 -3.17 19.86
N PHE A 294 43.58 -3.00 18.70
CA PHE A 294 43.98 -1.99 17.74
C PHE A 294 42.82 -1.24 17.10
N VAL A 295 43.14 -0.04 16.64
CA VAL A 295 42.28 0.83 15.84
C VAL A 295 42.87 0.95 14.45
N VAL A 296 42.05 0.68 13.43
CA VAL A 296 42.44 0.85 12.03
C VAL A 296 41.88 2.16 11.50
N LEU A 297 42.68 2.92 10.76
CA LEU A 297 42.29 4.17 10.11
C LEU A 297 42.46 4.01 8.60
N SER A 298 41.37 4.13 7.84
CA SER A 298 41.39 4.02 6.38
C SER A 298 40.70 5.22 5.70
N THR A 299 41.32 5.68 4.62
CA THR A 299 40.83 6.79 3.81
C THR A 299 40.59 6.43 2.34
N GLY A 300 40.72 5.14 2.00
CA GLY A 300 40.43 4.61 0.68
C GLY A 300 41.24 5.29 -0.42
N PHE A 301 40.59 5.56 -1.56
CA PHE A 301 41.17 6.28 -2.69
C PHE A 301 40.93 7.79 -2.64
N SER A 302 40.07 8.25 -1.74
CA SER A 302 39.52 9.61 -1.76
C SER A 302 40.42 10.62 -1.03
N ALA A 303 40.97 10.25 0.13
CA ALA A 303 41.83 11.16 0.90
C ALA A 303 43.32 10.87 0.66
N GLN A 304 44.01 11.83 0.05
CA GLN A 304 45.47 11.83 -0.08
C GLN A 304 46.10 12.60 1.08
N TRP A 305 46.84 11.90 1.94
CA TRP A 305 47.44 12.52 3.13
C TRP A 305 48.56 13.49 2.79
N THR A 306 49.18 13.33 1.62
CA THR A 306 50.15 14.30 1.07
C THR A 306 49.58 15.71 0.91
N LYS A 307 48.25 15.85 0.79
CA LYS A 307 47.54 17.13 0.64
C LYS A 307 46.83 17.58 1.92
N SER A 308 46.89 16.78 2.98
CA SER A 308 46.24 17.09 4.26
C SER A 308 46.96 18.22 5.01
N PRO A 309 46.21 19.13 5.68
CA PRO A 309 46.79 20.14 6.54
C PRO A 309 47.68 19.52 7.60
N GLU A 310 48.79 20.18 7.88
CA GLU A 310 49.74 19.78 8.92
C GLU A 310 49.06 19.63 10.29
N ALA A 311 48.17 20.56 10.62
CA ALA A 311 47.39 20.54 11.86
C ALA A 311 46.52 19.28 12.00
N THR A 312 45.91 18.82 10.90
CA THR A 312 45.11 17.58 10.88
C THR A 312 45.99 16.36 11.18
N ARG A 313 47.14 16.25 10.53
CA ARG A 313 48.12 15.16 10.79
C ARG A 313 48.61 15.18 12.23
N GLN A 314 48.85 16.38 12.79
CA GLN A 314 49.24 16.53 14.18
C GLN A 314 48.14 16.08 15.16
N ALA A 315 46.87 16.42 14.90
CA ALA A 315 45.75 16.01 15.74
C ALA A 315 45.63 14.47 15.83
N TYR A 316 45.77 13.75 14.71
CA TYR A 316 45.84 12.29 14.70
C TYR A 316 47.02 11.76 15.51
N LEU A 317 48.24 12.28 15.29
CA LEU A 317 49.43 11.82 16.00
C LEU A 317 49.36 12.05 17.51
N LYS A 318 48.82 13.19 17.94
CA LYS A 318 48.62 13.47 19.37
C LYS A 318 47.57 12.57 19.98
N THR A 319 46.47 12.34 19.25
CA THR A 319 45.44 11.36 19.66
C THR A 319 46.05 9.97 19.82
N PHE A 320 46.87 9.49 18.89
CA PHE A 320 47.48 8.16 19.02
C PHE A 320 48.38 8.03 20.25
N ARG A 321 49.09 9.10 20.63
CA ARG A 321 49.91 9.13 21.85
C ARG A 321 49.08 9.10 23.14
N SER A 322 47.83 9.55 23.11
CA SER A 322 46.95 9.54 24.28
C SER A 322 46.42 8.14 24.63
N PHE A 323 46.65 7.14 23.76
CA PHE A 323 46.29 5.73 23.98
C PHE A 323 47.51 4.79 23.86
N PRO A 324 48.47 4.83 24.81
CA PRO A 324 49.73 4.09 24.68
C PRO A 324 49.59 2.56 24.65
N LYS A 325 48.43 2.02 25.02
CA LYS A 325 48.14 0.58 25.06
C LYS A 325 47.36 0.06 23.85
N LEU A 326 46.81 0.97 23.03
CA LEU A 326 46.16 0.63 21.76
C LEU A 326 47.17 0.80 20.63
N LEU A 327 47.19 -0.17 19.70
CA LEU A 327 47.91 -0.04 18.44
C LEU A 327 47.06 0.74 17.43
N PHE A 328 47.67 1.68 16.71
CA PHE A 328 47.04 2.35 15.57
C PHE A 328 47.64 1.87 14.26
N ILE A 329 46.78 1.47 13.32
CA ILE A 329 47.17 1.04 11.98
C ILE A 329 46.56 2.04 10.99
N TRP A 330 47.41 2.87 10.39
CA TRP A 330 46.99 4.01 9.60
C TRP A 330 47.33 3.84 8.12
N GLN A 331 46.31 3.86 7.26
CA GLN A 331 46.49 4.05 5.82
C GLN A 331 47.00 5.47 5.56
N PHE A 332 48.29 5.60 5.26
CA PHE A 332 48.99 6.89 5.17
C PHE A 332 50.06 6.87 4.07
N ASP A 333 49.90 7.76 3.09
CA ASP A 333 50.83 8.01 1.98
C ASP A 333 51.54 9.38 2.10
N GLY A 334 51.26 10.12 3.18
CA GLY A 334 51.77 11.47 3.43
C GLY A 334 53.18 11.53 4.03
N LYS A 335 53.64 12.74 4.29
CA LYS A 335 54.83 12.98 5.14
C LYS A 335 54.38 13.21 6.58
N LEU A 336 55.05 12.57 7.53
CA LEU A 336 54.83 12.91 8.94
C LEU A 336 55.39 14.32 9.21
N PRO A 337 54.75 15.07 10.11
CA PRO A 337 55.22 16.38 10.54
C PRO A 337 56.70 16.48 10.93
N GLU A 338 57.40 17.52 10.49
CA GLU A 338 58.80 17.76 10.84
C GLU A 338 58.98 17.87 12.37
N GLY A 339 60.00 17.19 12.91
CA GLY A 339 60.29 17.14 14.34
C GLY A 339 59.39 16.23 15.19
N SER A 340 58.37 15.58 14.60
CA SER A 340 57.48 14.69 15.35
C SER A 340 58.05 13.29 15.50
N LYS A 341 58.33 12.86 16.74
CA LYS A 341 58.66 11.46 17.03
C LYS A 341 57.45 10.58 16.69
N VAL A 342 57.65 9.59 15.81
CA VAL A 342 56.62 8.60 15.46
C VAL A 342 56.19 7.88 16.74
N PRO A 343 54.89 7.82 17.08
CA PRO A 343 54.40 7.06 18.22
C PRO A 343 54.83 5.59 18.10
N SER A 344 55.29 4.98 19.20
CA SER A 344 55.71 3.57 19.20
C SER A 344 54.54 2.61 18.89
N ASN A 345 53.32 3.04 19.21
CA ASN A 345 52.06 2.34 18.98
C ASN A 345 51.42 2.67 17.61
N LEU A 346 52.22 2.97 16.59
CA LEU A 346 51.74 3.30 15.24
C LEU A 346 52.38 2.40 14.16
N ILE A 347 51.55 1.99 13.19
CA ILE A 347 51.96 1.43 11.90
C ILE A 347 51.37 2.30 10.80
N THR A 348 52.17 2.67 9.81
CA THR A 348 51.70 3.36 8.61
C THR A 348 51.99 2.52 7.37
N LYS A 349 51.02 2.44 6.46
CA LYS A 349 51.19 1.88 5.11
C LYS A 349 50.37 2.68 4.10
N PRO A 350 50.82 2.81 2.85
CA PRO A 350 50.03 3.48 1.81
C PRO A 350 48.72 2.74 1.48
N TRP A 351 48.70 1.41 1.65
CA TRP A 351 47.52 0.56 1.45
C TRP A 351 47.44 -0.52 2.53
N LEU A 352 46.22 -0.89 2.95
CA LEU A 352 45.98 -1.85 4.02
C LEU A 352 45.17 -3.06 3.53
N PRO A 353 45.42 -4.27 4.08
CA PRO A 353 44.52 -5.41 3.91
C PRO A 353 43.28 -5.22 4.81
N LEU A 354 42.43 -4.26 4.47
CA LEU A 354 41.41 -3.71 5.38
C LEU A 354 40.44 -4.78 5.91
N GLN A 355 39.88 -5.64 5.06
CA GLN A 355 38.96 -6.70 5.51
C GLN A 355 39.62 -7.70 6.47
N ASP A 356 40.90 -8.00 6.27
CA ASP A 356 41.64 -8.92 7.13
C ASP A 356 41.92 -8.27 8.51
N LEU A 357 42.15 -6.96 8.52
CA LEU A 357 42.29 -6.19 9.77
C LEU A 357 40.95 -6.05 10.49
N LEU A 358 39.87 -5.71 9.79
CA LEU A 358 38.55 -5.56 10.39
C LEU A 358 38.02 -6.89 10.95
N GLY A 359 38.26 -8.00 10.27
CA GLY A 359 37.85 -9.33 10.75
C GLY A 359 38.73 -9.92 11.84
N HIS A 360 39.77 -9.22 12.30
CA HIS A 360 40.62 -9.69 13.40
C HIS A 360 39.93 -9.44 14.76
N GLU A 361 39.99 -10.42 15.67
CA GLU A 361 39.28 -10.39 16.97
C GLU A 361 39.68 -9.21 17.88
N GLN A 362 40.92 -8.73 17.76
CA GLN A 362 41.43 -7.58 18.50
C GLN A 362 41.16 -6.21 17.84
N CYS A 363 40.46 -6.16 16.69
CA CYS A 363 40.06 -4.89 16.09
C CYS A 363 38.92 -4.26 16.91
N ARG A 364 39.16 -3.07 17.46
CA ARG A 364 38.21 -2.38 18.35
C ARG A 364 37.37 -1.33 17.65
N CYS A 365 37.96 -0.64 16.68
CA CYS A 365 37.33 0.50 16.03
C CYS A 365 37.94 0.71 14.64
N HIS A 366 37.10 1.12 13.70
CA HIS A 366 37.52 1.62 12.39
C HIS A 366 37.30 3.13 12.33
N VAL A 367 38.38 3.90 12.20
CA VAL A 367 38.28 5.31 11.85
C VAL A 367 38.18 5.43 10.33
N SER A 368 37.07 5.95 9.83
CA SER A 368 36.77 5.99 8.39
C SER A 368 36.35 7.37 7.92
N HIS A 369 36.72 7.70 6.68
CA HIS A 369 36.23 8.89 5.99
C HIS A 369 34.80 8.77 5.43
N GLY A 370 34.16 7.61 5.60
CA GLY A 370 32.79 7.34 5.13
C GLY A 370 32.69 6.72 3.73
N GLY A 371 33.78 6.22 3.15
CA GLY A 371 33.73 5.51 1.87
C GLY A 371 32.82 4.27 1.93
N LEU A 372 31.85 4.17 1.01
CA LEU A 372 30.76 3.18 1.08
C LEU A 372 31.25 1.74 1.32
N ASN A 373 32.17 1.25 0.48
CA ASN A 373 32.67 -0.12 0.61
C ASN A 373 33.36 -0.34 1.98
N SER A 374 34.17 0.60 2.45
CA SER A 374 34.88 0.48 3.72
C SER A 374 33.93 0.48 4.93
N VAL A 375 32.83 1.23 4.83
CA VAL A 375 31.79 1.26 5.86
C VAL A 375 31.03 -0.07 5.86
N ILE A 376 30.62 -0.58 4.68
CA ILE A 376 29.99 -1.89 4.56
C ILE A 376 30.91 -3.01 5.07
N GLU A 377 32.22 -2.97 4.78
CA GLU A 377 33.20 -3.92 5.31
C GLU A 377 33.27 -3.86 6.84
N SER A 378 33.11 -2.68 7.44
CA SER A 378 33.06 -2.52 8.90
C SER A 378 31.84 -3.20 9.48
N VAL A 379 30.67 -3.00 8.85
CA VAL A 379 29.42 -3.67 9.24
C VAL A 379 29.54 -5.17 9.06
N TYR A 380 30.05 -5.65 7.93
CA TYR A 380 30.25 -7.06 7.63
C TYR A 380 31.15 -7.78 8.65
N HIS A 381 32.15 -7.09 9.20
CA HIS A 381 33.04 -7.61 10.24
C HIS A 381 32.61 -7.24 11.67
N GLY A 382 31.49 -6.53 11.84
CA GLY A 382 30.97 -6.16 13.16
C GLY A 382 31.87 -5.16 13.91
N VAL A 383 32.62 -4.29 13.21
CA VAL A 383 33.55 -3.32 13.81
C VAL A 383 32.92 -1.93 13.84
N PRO A 384 32.73 -1.34 15.04
CA PRO A 384 32.20 0.02 15.18
C PRO A 384 33.05 1.08 14.48
N VAL A 385 32.40 2.17 14.05
CA VAL A 385 33.04 3.21 13.23
C VAL A 385 33.14 4.53 13.97
N VAL A 386 34.32 5.16 13.91
CA VAL A 386 34.48 6.61 14.14
C VAL A 386 34.61 7.27 12.77
N GLY A 387 33.57 8.00 12.39
CA GLY A 387 33.44 8.64 11.08
C GLY A 387 33.97 10.06 11.08
N VAL A 388 34.81 10.41 10.09
CA VAL A 388 35.21 11.79 9.80
C VAL A 388 34.90 12.06 8.32
N PRO A 389 33.69 12.51 7.98
CA PRO A 389 33.24 12.62 6.59
C PRO A 389 34.06 13.67 5.84
N LEU A 390 34.72 13.24 4.77
CA LEU A 390 35.48 14.14 3.89
C LEU A 390 34.69 14.59 2.66
N THR A 391 33.65 13.84 2.30
CA THR A 391 32.74 14.15 1.18
C THR A 391 31.29 14.13 1.66
N ALA A 392 30.39 14.76 0.90
CA ALA A 392 28.95 14.74 1.18
C ALA A 392 28.39 13.30 1.16
N ARG A 393 28.92 12.44 0.28
CA ARG A 393 28.54 11.01 0.24
C ARG A 393 29.10 10.23 1.42
N GLY A 394 30.31 10.56 1.87
CA GLY A 394 30.89 9.99 3.08
C GLY A 394 30.06 10.31 4.31
N TYR A 395 29.54 11.54 4.38
CA TYR A 395 28.59 11.97 5.40
C TYR A 395 27.35 11.09 5.44
N ASP A 396 26.65 10.97 4.31
CA ASP A 396 25.42 10.17 4.21
C ASP A 396 25.64 8.71 4.64
N ASN A 397 26.79 8.11 4.27
CA ASN A 397 27.10 6.73 4.66
C ASN A 397 27.35 6.59 6.16
N LEU A 398 28.04 7.56 6.77
CA LEU A 398 28.30 7.57 8.22
C LEU A 398 27.04 7.88 9.03
N LEU A 399 26.13 8.69 8.48
CA LEU A 399 24.82 8.95 9.08
C LEU A 399 24.00 7.67 9.30
N ARG A 400 24.07 6.71 8.36
CA ARG A 400 23.41 5.40 8.50
C ARG A 400 24.00 4.53 9.62
N ILE A 401 25.27 4.75 9.95
CA ILE A 401 25.96 4.09 11.07
C ILE A 401 25.56 4.72 12.40
N THR A 402 25.61 6.05 12.49
CA THR A 402 25.29 6.77 13.73
C THR A 402 23.81 6.70 14.09
N ALA A 403 22.91 6.71 13.10
CA ALA A 403 21.46 6.54 13.31
C ALA A 403 21.10 5.18 13.94
N ARG A 404 21.99 4.18 13.85
CA ARG A 404 21.85 2.85 14.44
C ARG A 404 22.74 2.63 15.67
N ASP A 405 23.26 3.71 16.27
CA ASP A 405 24.15 3.63 17.43
C ASP A 405 25.36 2.69 17.21
N SER A 406 25.79 2.50 15.96
CA SER A 406 26.87 1.58 15.57
C SER A 406 28.20 2.31 15.34
N GLY A 407 28.24 3.60 15.64
CA GLY A 407 29.44 4.43 15.57
C GLY A 407 29.18 5.88 15.98
N VAL A 408 30.23 6.69 15.91
CA VAL A 408 30.20 8.13 16.19
C VAL A 408 30.72 8.89 14.98
N MET A 409 30.10 10.01 14.62
CA MET A 409 30.56 10.88 13.54
C MET A 409 31.07 12.19 14.11
N ILE A 410 32.23 12.65 13.63
CA ILE A 410 32.84 13.93 13.98
C ILE A 410 32.73 14.82 12.74
N GLU A 411 32.01 15.93 12.86
CA GLU A 411 31.92 16.92 11.80
C GLU A 411 33.30 17.48 11.44
N LYS A 412 33.52 17.74 10.14
CA LYS A 412 34.83 18.20 9.66
C LYS A 412 35.25 19.55 10.25
N SER A 413 34.27 20.42 10.53
CA SER A 413 34.42 21.70 11.23
C SER A 413 34.83 21.56 12.69
N GLU A 414 34.48 20.44 13.32
CA GLU A 414 34.72 20.17 14.74
C GLU A 414 35.94 19.27 14.96
N PHE A 415 36.57 18.80 13.88
CA PHE A 415 37.67 17.86 13.94
C PHE A 415 38.91 18.48 14.61
N ASN A 416 39.31 17.91 15.75
CA ASN A 416 40.54 18.23 16.46
C ASN A 416 40.99 17.03 17.33
N GLU A 417 42.07 17.20 18.09
CA GLU A 417 42.62 16.16 18.96
C GLU A 417 41.63 15.71 20.04
N ASP A 418 40.93 16.65 20.67
CA ASP A 418 40.02 16.36 21.78
C ASP A 418 38.78 15.61 21.29
N THR A 419 38.19 16.06 20.18
CA THR A 419 37.00 15.41 19.59
C THR A 419 37.32 14.01 19.07
N LEU A 420 38.47 13.80 18.43
CA LEU A 420 38.90 12.48 17.98
C LEU A 420 39.24 11.55 19.16
N THR A 421 39.93 12.07 20.18
CA THR A 421 40.25 11.31 21.40
C THR A 421 38.98 10.89 22.13
N ALA A 422 38.00 11.80 22.25
CA ALA A 422 36.71 11.52 22.88
C ALA A 422 35.94 10.45 22.10
N ALA A 423 35.83 10.58 20.77
CA ALA A 423 35.10 9.62 19.94
C ALA A 423 35.73 8.22 19.96
N ILE A 424 37.06 8.10 19.84
CA ILE A 424 37.75 6.81 19.94
C ILE A 424 37.54 6.19 21.32
N ARG A 425 37.63 6.99 22.39
CA ARG A 425 37.38 6.50 23.75
C ARG A 425 35.94 6.01 23.93
N GLU A 426 34.98 6.76 23.41
CA GLU A 426 33.56 6.42 23.48
C GLU A 426 33.30 5.09 22.77
N VAL A 427 33.70 4.97 21.50
CA VAL A 427 33.47 3.77 20.69
C VAL A 427 34.22 2.54 21.22
N THR A 428 35.42 2.71 21.78
CA THR A 428 36.24 1.58 22.26
C THR A 428 35.92 1.14 23.69
N LYS A 429 35.30 1.99 24.53
CA LYS A 429 34.97 1.65 25.92
C LYS A 429 33.50 1.40 26.18
N ASN A 430 32.62 1.99 25.38
CA ASN A 430 31.18 1.79 25.51
C ASN A 430 30.74 0.59 24.65
N GLU A 431 30.49 -0.54 25.32
CA GLU A 431 30.06 -1.79 24.67
C GLU A 431 28.77 -1.66 23.84
N LYS A 432 27.98 -0.60 24.05
CA LYS A 432 26.79 -0.29 23.24
C LYS A 432 27.12 -0.33 21.74
N TYR A 433 28.15 0.37 21.29
CA TYR A 433 28.49 0.48 19.87
C TYR A 433 28.88 -0.88 19.27
N LYS A 434 29.65 -1.67 20.00
CA LYS A 434 30.02 -3.03 19.56
C LYS A 434 28.80 -3.93 19.49
N LYS A 435 27.92 -3.88 20.49
CA LYS A 435 26.69 -4.68 20.51
C LYS A 435 25.75 -4.33 19.35
N GLU A 436 25.48 -3.04 19.12
CA GLU A 436 24.62 -2.60 18.02
C GLU A 436 25.24 -2.93 16.66
N MET A 437 26.56 -2.77 16.51
CA MET A 437 27.24 -3.14 15.28
C MET A 437 27.20 -4.65 15.01
N LEU A 438 27.24 -5.51 16.04
CA LEU A 438 27.08 -6.96 15.86
C LEU A 438 25.65 -7.34 15.47
N ILE A 439 24.64 -6.63 15.97
CA ILE A 439 23.24 -6.80 15.52
C ILE A 439 23.12 -6.38 14.06
N PHE A 440 23.75 -5.25 13.69
CA PHE A 440 23.75 -4.77 12.32
C PHE A 440 24.49 -5.73 11.37
N GLN A 441 25.62 -6.27 11.80
CA GLN A 441 26.35 -7.32 11.10
C GLN A 441 25.46 -8.52 10.83
N ASP A 442 24.82 -9.06 11.88
CA ASP A 442 23.95 -10.24 11.80
C ASP A 442 22.86 -10.06 10.74
N MET A 443 22.17 -8.92 10.77
CA MET A 443 21.15 -8.61 9.75
C MET A 443 21.69 -8.45 8.32
N VAL A 444 22.96 -8.04 8.16
CA VAL A 444 23.60 -7.91 6.83
C VAL A 444 24.07 -9.26 6.30
N ILE A 445 24.54 -10.17 7.17
CA ILE A 445 25.12 -11.46 6.74
C ILE A 445 24.12 -12.63 6.79
N ASP A 446 23.00 -12.50 7.51
CA ASP A 446 21.93 -13.50 7.57
C ASP A 446 21.05 -13.43 6.31
N VAL A 447 21.64 -13.89 5.19
CA VAL A 447 21.01 -13.94 3.87
C VAL A 447 21.01 -15.36 3.32
N PRO A 448 19.96 -15.77 2.58
CA PRO A 448 19.85 -17.14 2.04
C PRO A 448 20.89 -17.48 0.95
N TYR A 449 21.56 -16.47 0.40
CA TYR A 449 22.63 -16.58 -0.59
C TYR A 449 23.52 -15.34 -0.50
N THR A 450 24.78 -15.44 -0.94
CA THR A 450 25.66 -14.25 -1.01
C THR A 450 25.26 -13.34 -2.16
N GLU A 451 25.60 -12.06 -2.05
CA GLU A 451 25.31 -11.05 -3.05
C GLU A 451 26.08 -11.30 -4.36
N LEU A 452 27.23 -11.98 -4.27
CA LEU A 452 27.96 -12.45 -5.44
C LEU A 452 27.17 -13.53 -6.20
N TYR A 453 26.64 -14.53 -5.49
CA TYR A 453 25.78 -15.55 -6.09
C TYR A 453 24.49 -14.95 -6.66
N HIS A 454 23.88 -13.99 -5.95
CA HIS A 454 22.70 -13.26 -6.41
C HIS A 454 22.95 -12.48 -7.71
N ALA A 455 24.04 -11.72 -7.75
CA ALA A 455 24.43 -10.93 -8.91
C ALA A 455 24.71 -11.85 -10.12
N ALA A 456 25.49 -12.91 -9.94
CA ALA A 456 25.77 -13.89 -10.99
C ALA A 456 24.48 -14.56 -11.49
N PHE A 457 23.59 -14.96 -10.60
CA PHE A 457 22.29 -15.52 -10.96
C PHE A 457 21.49 -14.57 -11.86
N TRP A 458 21.41 -13.29 -11.52
CA TRP A 458 20.66 -12.31 -12.30
C TRP A 458 21.28 -12.01 -13.66
N VAL A 459 22.61 -12.02 -13.77
CA VAL A 459 23.31 -11.97 -15.08
C VAL A 459 22.88 -13.15 -15.94
N GLU A 460 23.01 -14.38 -15.44
CA GLU A 460 22.62 -15.56 -16.22
C GLU A 460 21.10 -15.60 -16.48
N PHE A 461 20.28 -15.06 -15.57
CA PHE A 461 18.83 -15.01 -15.72
C PHE A 461 18.43 -14.15 -16.92
N ILE A 462 19.01 -12.96 -17.05
CA ILE A 462 18.70 -12.10 -18.18
C ILE A 462 19.29 -12.65 -19.49
N GLU A 463 20.40 -13.40 -19.45
CA GLU A 463 20.89 -14.10 -20.63
C GLU A 463 19.87 -15.15 -21.11
N ARG A 464 19.29 -15.92 -20.17
CA ARG A 464 18.28 -16.95 -20.48
C ARG A 464 16.94 -16.38 -20.96
N HIS A 465 16.52 -15.23 -20.41
CA HIS A 465 15.15 -14.75 -20.58
C HIS A 465 15.01 -13.45 -21.38
N GLN A 466 16.11 -12.70 -21.58
CA GLN A 466 16.25 -11.47 -22.34
C GLN A 466 15.41 -10.27 -21.86
N GLU A 467 14.11 -10.44 -21.56
CA GLU A 467 13.26 -9.40 -20.99
C GLU A 467 12.48 -9.90 -19.79
N VAL A 468 12.17 -8.97 -18.87
CA VAL A 468 11.39 -9.21 -17.66
C VAL A 468 10.19 -8.25 -17.60
N PRO A 469 9.19 -8.38 -18.50
CA PRO A 469 8.10 -7.40 -18.60
C PRO A 469 7.29 -7.24 -17.30
N HIS A 470 7.14 -8.32 -16.54
CA HIS A 470 6.44 -8.31 -15.25
C HIS A 470 7.19 -7.56 -14.15
N ALA A 471 8.47 -7.21 -14.35
CA ALA A 471 9.25 -6.40 -13.43
C ALA A 471 9.15 -4.89 -13.72
N ARG A 472 8.37 -4.50 -14.74
CA ARG A 472 8.04 -3.11 -15.09
C ARG A 472 6.73 -2.68 -14.42
N SER A 473 6.65 -1.39 -14.06
CA SER A 473 5.48 -0.83 -13.38
C SER A 473 4.46 -0.33 -14.39
N GLY A 474 3.16 -0.31 -14.03
CA GLY A 474 2.16 0.46 -14.77
C GLY A 474 2.46 1.97 -14.80
N ALA A 475 3.35 2.43 -13.91
CA ALA A 475 3.92 3.77 -13.97
C ALA A 475 4.69 4.04 -15.28
N ASP A 476 5.06 3.00 -16.06
CA ASP A 476 5.84 3.15 -17.30
C ASP A 476 5.14 3.99 -18.37
N HIS A 477 3.83 4.20 -18.22
CA HIS A 477 3.02 4.98 -19.15
C HIS A 477 2.52 6.30 -18.56
N LEU A 478 2.89 6.62 -17.32
CA LEU A 478 2.45 7.83 -16.64
C LEU A 478 3.43 8.99 -16.88
N ASN A 479 2.88 10.16 -17.18
CA ASN A 479 3.67 11.40 -17.14
C ASN A 479 3.83 11.91 -15.70
N PHE A 480 4.66 12.94 -15.51
CA PHE A 480 4.94 13.52 -14.19
C PHE A 480 3.68 13.91 -13.40
N LEU A 481 2.68 14.53 -14.05
CA LEU A 481 1.45 14.99 -13.38
C LEU A 481 0.63 13.79 -12.90
N GLN A 482 0.49 12.77 -13.74
CA GLN A 482 -0.24 11.54 -13.42
C GLN A 482 0.45 10.73 -12.33
N TYR A 483 1.78 10.63 -12.38
CA TYR A 483 2.57 9.87 -11.41
C TYR A 483 2.39 10.42 -9.97
N PHE A 484 2.32 11.75 -9.84
CA PHE A 484 2.12 12.43 -8.55
C PHE A 484 0.65 12.82 -8.28
N LEU A 485 -0.28 12.41 -9.14
CA LEU A 485 -1.71 12.77 -9.06
C LEU A 485 -1.95 14.30 -9.00
N VAL A 486 -1.05 15.11 -9.56
CA VAL A 486 -1.14 16.57 -9.54
C VAL A 486 -2.36 17.04 -10.30
N ASP A 487 -2.72 16.35 -11.39
CA ASP A 487 -3.95 16.56 -12.14
C ASP A 487 -5.21 16.33 -11.29
N VAL A 488 -5.24 15.24 -10.52
CA VAL A 488 -6.34 14.92 -9.59
C VAL A 488 -6.42 15.92 -8.45
N ILE A 489 -5.27 16.27 -7.84
CA ILE A 489 -5.19 17.26 -6.76
C ILE A 489 -5.65 18.63 -7.26
N ALA A 490 -5.17 19.07 -8.42
CA ALA A 490 -5.58 20.32 -9.05
C ALA A 490 -7.08 20.33 -9.36
N PHE A 491 -7.64 19.21 -9.84
CA PHE A 491 -9.07 19.06 -10.05
C PHE A 491 -9.86 19.25 -8.75
N PHE A 492 -9.45 18.63 -7.63
CA PHE A 492 -10.11 18.84 -6.34
C PHE A 492 -10.01 20.28 -5.84
N PHE A 493 -8.85 20.93 -5.97
CA PHE A 493 -8.70 22.35 -5.63
C PHE A 493 -9.58 23.25 -6.51
N PHE A 494 -9.70 22.93 -7.80
CA PHE A 494 -10.59 23.64 -8.71
C PHE A 494 -12.06 23.48 -8.30
N VAL A 495 -12.50 22.26 -7.96
CA VAL A 495 -13.85 22.00 -7.46
C VAL A 495 -14.12 22.77 -6.17
N ILE A 496 -13.18 22.79 -5.24
CA ILE A 496 -13.27 23.55 -3.99
C ILE A 496 -13.37 25.06 -4.29
N PHE A 497 -12.49 25.59 -5.15
CA PHE A 497 -12.50 27.00 -5.56
C PHE A 497 -13.82 27.40 -6.24
N CYS A 498 -14.32 26.58 -7.16
CA CYS A 498 -15.62 26.78 -7.80
C CYS A 498 -16.76 26.77 -6.77
N THR A 499 -16.73 25.82 -5.82
CA THR A 499 -17.73 25.73 -4.75
C THR A 499 -17.73 26.99 -3.88
N PHE A 500 -16.57 27.45 -3.43
CA PHE A 500 -16.44 28.69 -2.67
C PHE A 500 -16.87 29.92 -3.47
N SER A 501 -16.54 29.98 -4.76
CA SER A 501 -16.97 31.06 -5.65
C SER A 501 -18.49 31.10 -5.76
N VAL A 502 -19.13 29.96 -5.99
CA VAL A 502 -20.60 29.86 -6.05
C VAL A 502 -21.22 30.30 -4.73
N ILE A 503 -20.70 29.83 -3.58
CA ILE A 503 -21.17 30.24 -2.26
C ILE A 503 -21.04 31.77 -2.09
N PHE A 504 -19.87 32.32 -2.40
CA PHE A 504 -19.61 33.76 -2.28
C PHE A 504 -20.56 34.60 -3.14
N TYR A 505 -20.73 34.26 -4.43
CA TYR A 505 -21.64 34.98 -5.32
C TYR A 505 -23.11 34.79 -4.94
N THR A 506 -23.48 33.61 -4.41
CA THR A 506 -24.83 33.34 -3.90
C THR A 506 -25.13 34.22 -2.69
N ILE A 507 -24.24 34.26 -1.70
CA ILE A 507 -24.36 35.13 -0.52
C ILE A 507 -24.41 36.61 -0.94
N ARG A 508 -23.52 37.04 -1.85
CA ARG A 508 -23.51 38.41 -2.37
C ARG A 508 -24.82 38.80 -3.06
N THR A 509 -25.40 37.87 -3.82
CA THR A 509 -26.67 38.08 -4.53
C THR A 509 -27.85 38.10 -3.55
N LEU A 510 -27.87 37.20 -2.57
CA LEU A 510 -28.83 37.20 -1.46
C LEU A 510 -28.78 38.51 -0.67
N PHE A 511 -27.59 39.02 -0.36
CA PHE A 511 -27.42 40.28 0.36
C PHE A 511 -27.94 41.47 -0.47
N LYS A 512 -27.66 41.49 -1.79
CA LYS A 512 -28.24 42.48 -2.72
C LYS A 512 -29.76 42.38 -2.81
N MET A 513 -30.32 41.17 -2.85
CA MET A 513 -31.77 40.95 -2.86
C MET A 513 -32.42 41.39 -1.56
N LEU A 514 -31.87 41.01 -0.40
CA LEU A 514 -32.36 41.41 0.92
C LEU A 514 -32.31 42.92 1.11
N SER A 515 -31.25 43.59 0.63
CA SER A 515 -31.15 45.06 0.65
C SER A 515 -32.17 45.77 -0.26
N ARG A 516 -32.64 45.10 -1.33
CA ARG A 516 -33.71 45.58 -2.22
C ARG A 516 -35.10 45.31 -1.63
N LEU A 517 -35.31 44.14 -1.05
CA LEU A 517 -36.55 43.72 -0.39
C LEU A 517 -36.85 44.59 0.84
N ALA A 518 -35.84 45.00 1.61
CA ALA A 518 -36.01 45.93 2.74
C ALA A 518 -36.49 47.35 2.35
N ARG A 519 -36.47 47.73 1.06
CA ARG A 519 -36.96 49.04 0.58
C ARG A 519 -38.37 49.02 0.00
N THR A 520 -38.98 47.85 -0.15
CA THR A 520 -40.27 47.69 -0.82
C THR A 520 -41.21 46.85 0.05
N GLN A 521 -42.20 47.54 0.63
CA GLN A 521 -43.40 47.05 1.33
C GLN A 521 -43.23 46.71 2.82
N ILE A 522 -43.89 47.33 3.82
CA ILE A 522 -45.16 48.09 3.92
C ILE A 522 -46.28 47.58 2.99
N SER A 523 -47.26 46.90 3.61
CA SER A 523 -48.59 46.60 3.08
C SER A 523 -48.66 45.46 2.05
N ARG A 524 -49.02 44.25 2.51
CA ARG A 524 -50.40 43.72 2.39
C ARG A 524 -50.47 42.27 2.89
N SER A 525 -51.52 42.04 3.66
CA SER A 525 -51.98 40.77 4.21
C SER A 525 -52.49 39.79 3.15
N ALA A 526 -52.26 38.50 3.46
CA ALA A 526 -53.12 37.33 3.25
C ALA A 526 -53.57 36.96 1.82
N LEU A 527 -53.04 35.82 1.31
CA LEU A 527 -53.76 34.53 1.21
C LEU A 527 -52.93 33.49 0.43
N LEU A 528 -52.85 32.28 1.00
CA LEU A 528 -52.65 30.96 0.38
C LEU A 528 -51.37 30.72 -0.48
N SER A 529 -50.36 30.16 0.18
CA SER A 529 -49.40 29.23 -0.42
C SER A 529 -48.76 28.43 0.72
N GLN A 530 -49.20 27.18 0.90
CA GLN A 530 -48.60 26.25 1.85
C GLN A 530 -47.21 25.89 1.30
N SER A 531 -46.17 26.57 1.79
CA SER A 531 -44.80 26.26 1.42
C SER A 531 -44.44 24.89 2.00
N ARG A 532 -44.02 23.95 1.15
CA ARG A 532 -43.33 22.73 1.59
C ARG A 532 -42.00 23.13 2.22
N GLN A 533 -41.99 23.38 3.53
CA GLN A 533 -40.76 23.39 4.30
C GLN A 533 -40.22 21.96 4.38
N LEU A 534 -38.92 21.79 4.11
CA LEU A 534 -38.22 20.54 4.34
C LEU A 534 -38.17 20.28 5.85
N SER A 535 -38.87 19.24 6.32
CA SER A 535 -38.87 18.82 7.73
C SER A 535 -38.16 17.46 7.84
N PHE A 536 -37.27 17.35 8.83
CA PHE A 536 -36.55 16.12 9.16
C PHE A 536 -36.99 15.54 10.51
N ASP A 537 -37.94 16.20 11.17
CA ASP A 537 -38.42 15.78 12.48
C ASP A 537 -39.45 14.65 12.33
N LEU A 538 -39.33 13.63 13.19
CA LEU A 538 -40.38 12.63 13.35
C LEU A 538 -41.61 13.28 14.00
N ASN A 539 -42.81 12.86 13.58
CA ASN A 539 -44.03 13.24 14.28
C ASN A 539 -44.13 12.50 15.63
N GLU A 540 -45.08 12.91 16.49
CA GLU A 540 -45.20 12.33 17.84
C GLU A 540 -45.50 10.82 17.82
N THR A 541 -46.38 10.35 16.93
CA THR A 541 -46.65 8.90 16.75
C THR A 541 -45.39 8.12 16.39
N GLN A 542 -44.57 8.65 15.46
CA GLN A 542 -43.31 8.04 15.05
C GLN A 542 -42.30 8.00 16.19
N LYS A 543 -42.23 9.05 17.02
CA LYS A 543 -41.38 9.07 18.23
C LYS A 543 -41.84 8.03 19.26
N GLU A 544 -43.14 7.89 19.48
CA GLU A 544 -43.71 6.88 20.39
C GLU A 544 -43.40 5.46 19.90
N ILE A 545 -43.57 5.19 18.60
CA ILE A 545 -43.22 3.90 17.98
C ILE A 545 -41.72 3.61 18.16
N GLN A 546 -40.86 4.58 17.83
CA GLN A 546 -39.41 4.43 17.98
C GLN A 546 -39.04 4.15 19.45
N ALA A 547 -39.62 4.89 20.39
CA ALA A 547 -39.36 4.73 21.82
C ALA A 547 -39.80 3.36 22.35
N ALA A 548 -40.99 2.88 21.94
CA ALA A 548 -41.51 1.57 22.32
C ALA A 548 -40.62 0.43 21.80
N ALA A 549 -40.23 0.50 20.52
CA ALA A 549 -39.34 -0.49 19.91
C ALA A 549 -37.94 -0.47 20.54
N LEU A 550 -37.40 0.71 20.85
CA LEU A 550 -36.09 0.85 21.50
C LEU A 550 -36.11 0.33 22.94
N LYS A 551 -37.21 0.55 23.66
CA LYS A 551 -37.40 -0.01 25.01
C LYS A 551 -37.35 -1.54 24.97
N PHE A 552 -38.15 -2.16 24.09
CA PHE A 552 -38.14 -3.61 23.90
C PHE A 552 -36.74 -4.11 23.49
N SER A 553 -36.05 -3.38 22.62
CA SER A 553 -34.69 -3.71 22.20
C SER A 553 -33.71 -3.73 23.37
N LYS A 554 -33.71 -2.69 24.22
CA LYS A 554 -32.80 -2.57 25.37
C LYS A 554 -33.13 -3.55 26.50
N GLU A 555 -34.40 -3.80 26.76
CA GLU A 555 -34.85 -4.64 27.88
C GLU A 555 -34.87 -6.14 27.53
N VAL A 556 -35.10 -6.49 26.25
CA VAL A 556 -35.28 -7.89 25.82
C VAL A 556 -34.20 -8.35 24.87
N LEU A 557 -33.89 -7.60 23.79
CA LEU A 557 -32.96 -8.08 22.76
C LEU A 557 -31.51 -7.98 23.20
N VAL A 558 -31.06 -6.83 23.73
CA VAL A 558 -29.68 -6.61 24.16
C VAL A 558 -29.22 -7.68 25.16
N PRO A 559 -29.96 -7.99 26.24
CA PRO A 559 -29.52 -8.97 27.23
C PRO A 559 -29.47 -10.40 26.69
N ASN A 560 -30.27 -10.72 25.67
CA ASN A 560 -30.36 -12.06 25.09
C ASN A 560 -29.48 -12.26 23.84
N ALA A 561 -28.87 -11.19 23.30
CA ALA A 561 -28.18 -11.21 22.01
C ALA A 561 -27.01 -12.23 21.95
N ALA A 562 -26.18 -12.28 23.00
CA ALA A 562 -25.03 -13.18 23.06
C ALA A 562 -25.46 -14.65 23.16
N LYS A 563 -26.41 -14.96 24.07
CA LYS A 563 -26.97 -16.31 24.27
C LYS A 563 -27.51 -16.90 22.97
N PHE A 564 -28.31 -16.13 22.24
CA PHE A 564 -28.90 -16.61 20.99
C PHE A 564 -27.87 -16.71 19.85
N ASP A 565 -26.89 -15.81 19.81
CA ASP A 565 -25.80 -15.96 18.86
C ASP A 565 -25.03 -17.26 19.12
N GLU A 566 -24.61 -17.52 20.37
CA GLU A 566 -23.86 -18.73 20.79
C GLU A 566 -24.59 -20.03 20.49
N SER A 567 -25.82 -20.16 20.99
CA SER A 567 -26.64 -21.36 20.79
C SER A 567 -27.07 -21.56 19.34
N GLY A 568 -27.22 -20.46 18.58
CA GLY A 568 -27.84 -20.48 17.26
C GLY A 568 -29.32 -20.91 17.29
N GLU A 569 -29.98 -20.88 18.45
CA GLU A 569 -31.39 -21.24 18.57
C GLU A 569 -32.30 -20.22 17.90
N PHE A 570 -33.42 -20.69 17.33
CA PHE A 570 -34.42 -19.80 16.75
C PHE A 570 -35.28 -19.16 17.87
N PRO A 571 -35.45 -17.83 17.92
CA PRO A 571 -35.88 -17.13 19.12
C PRO A 571 -37.42 -17.03 19.25
N TRP A 572 -38.12 -18.17 19.30
CA TRP A 572 -39.58 -18.21 19.34
C TRP A 572 -40.22 -17.40 20.47
N GLU A 573 -39.62 -17.43 21.67
CA GLU A 573 -40.13 -16.66 22.80
C GLU A 573 -40.12 -15.16 22.54
N ILE A 574 -39.01 -14.64 22.01
CA ILE A 574 -38.85 -13.22 21.67
C ILE A 574 -39.80 -12.84 20.52
N ILE A 575 -39.98 -13.72 19.54
CA ILE A 575 -40.90 -13.49 18.41
C ILE A 575 -42.35 -13.35 18.91
N ARG A 576 -42.81 -14.22 19.83
CA ARG A 576 -44.16 -14.12 20.41
C ARG A 576 -44.34 -12.82 21.21
N GLN A 577 -43.33 -12.42 21.97
CA GLN A 577 -43.37 -11.14 22.69
C GLN A 577 -43.45 -9.96 21.71
N ALA A 578 -42.60 -9.93 20.69
CA ALA A 578 -42.60 -8.87 19.69
C ALA A 578 -43.93 -8.78 18.93
N HIS A 579 -44.54 -9.92 18.58
CA HIS A 579 -45.87 -9.98 17.97
C HIS A 579 -46.95 -9.41 18.88
N SER A 580 -46.98 -9.80 20.16
CA SER A 580 -47.95 -9.28 21.13
C SER A 580 -47.86 -7.76 21.36
N LEU A 581 -46.70 -7.17 21.09
CA LEU A 581 -46.44 -5.73 21.19
C LEU A 581 -46.67 -4.98 19.87
N GLY A 582 -47.09 -5.66 18.80
CA GLY A 582 -47.25 -5.07 17.46
C GLY A 582 -45.94 -4.71 16.76
N LEU A 583 -44.80 -5.24 17.22
CA LEU A 583 -43.47 -5.02 16.65
C LEU A 583 -43.12 -6.03 15.54
N MET A 584 -44.01 -7.00 15.28
CA MET A 584 -43.91 -7.98 14.20
C MET A 584 -44.99 -7.70 13.16
N ASN A 585 -44.63 -7.78 11.87
CA ASN A 585 -45.53 -7.52 10.75
C ASN A 585 -46.25 -6.15 10.76
N PRO A 586 -45.59 -5.04 11.16
CA PRO A 586 -46.23 -3.74 11.36
C PRO A 586 -46.92 -3.17 10.11
N GLN A 587 -46.42 -3.52 8.92
CA GLN A 587 -46.91 -3.04 7.64
C GLN A 587 -48.20 -3.72 7.13
N ILE A 588 -48.70 -4.75 7.82
CA ILE A 588 -49.95 -5.40 7.40
C ILE A 588 -51.11 -4.43 7.62
N PRO A 589 -51.94 -4.14 6.60
CA PRO A 589 -53.10 -3.24 6.74
C PRO A 589 -54.07 -3.65 7.84
N GLU A 590 -54.70 -2.65 8.47
CA GLU A 590 -55.76 -2.84 9.48
C GLU A 590 -56.92 -3.70 8.95
N LYS A 591 -57.29 -3.56 7.67
CA LYS A 591 -58.34 -4.39 7.05
C LYS A 591 -58.05 -5.89 7.02
N TYR A 592 -56.80 -6.29 7.25
CA TYR A 592 -56.37 -7.67 7.40
C TYR A 592 -55.93 -8.00 8.84
N GLY A 593 -56.25 -7.13 9.81
CA GLY A 593 -55.97 -7.33 11.23
C GLY A 593 -54.57 -6.88 11.69
N GLY A 594 -53.77 -6.25 10.84
CA GLY A 594 -52.44 -5.76 11.20
C GLY A 594 -52.41 -4.30 11.67
N PRO A 595 -51.24 -3.78 12.05
CA PRO A 595 -51.12 -2.41 12.59
C PRO A 595 -51.23 -1.27 11.56
N GLY A 596 -51.16 -1.56 10.26
CA GLY A 596 -51.31 -0.56 9.21
C GLY A 596 -50.19 0.49 9.13
N MET A 597 -49.01 0.20 9.70
CA MET A 597 -47.92 1.17 9.75
C MET A 597 -47.29 1.41 8.37
N THR A 598 -46.80 2.63 8.20
CA THR A 598 -46.05 3.07 7.03
C THR A 598 -44.67 2.39 6.92
N THR A 599 -44.03 2.54 5.76
CA THR A 599 -42.67 2.07 5.52
C THR A 599 -41.67 2.80 6.41
N LEU A 600 -41.86 4.10 6.66
CA LEU A 600 -41.03 4.87 7.60
C LEU A 600 -41.20 4.35 9.03
N GLU A 601 -42.43 4.14 9.51
CA GLU A 601 -42.67 3.61 10.87
C GLU A 601 -42.09 2.19 11.02
N THR A 602 -42.24 1.34 10.01
CA THR A 602 -41.62 0.02 9.97
C THR A 602 -40.09 0.13 10.03
N THR A 603 -39.51 1.09 9.31
CA THR A 603 -38.07 1.39 9.31
C THR A 603 -37.57 1.81 10.70
N LEU A 604 -38.34 2.63 11.43
CA LEU A 604 -38.02 3.01 12.82
C LEU A 604 -37.98 1.81 13.77
N ILE A 605 -38.95 0.90 13.64
CA ILE A 605 -38.98 -0.34 14.42
C ILE A 605 -37.76 -1.20 14.09
N VAL A 606 -37.44 -1.38 12.79
CA VAL A 606 -36.30 -2.21 12.37
C VAL A 606 -34.97 -1.66 12.89
N GLU A 607 -34.74 -0.34 12.79
CA GLU A 607 -33.53 0.30 13.34
C GLU A 607 -33.41 0.04 14.85
N ALA A 608 -34.49 0.27 15.60
CA ALA A 608 -34.50 0.07 17.04
C ALA A 608 -34.26 -1.38 17.46
N LEU A 609 -34.90 -2.36 16.81
CA LEU A 609 -34.66 -3.79 17.09
C LEU A 609 -33.23 -4.21 16.72
N SER A 610 -32.68 -3.66 15.64
CA SER A 610 -31.34 -4.01 15.15
C SER A 610 -30.21 -3.49 16.04
N TYR A 611 -30.44 -2.39 16.77
CA TYR A 611 -29.56 -1.96 17.87
C TYR A 611 -29.38 -3.05 18.94
N GLY A 612 -30.44 -3.81 19.20
CA GLY A 612 -30.43 -4.92 20.14
C GLY A 612 -29.64 -6.11 19.59
N CYS A 613 -30.15 -6.70 18.50
CA CYS A 613 -29.50 -7.80 17.81
C CYS A 613 -30.10 -8.00 16.41
N THR A 614 -29.28 -7.90 15.37
CA THR A 614 -29.76 -8.08 13.98
C THR A 614 -30.24 -9.50 13.66
N GLY A 615 -29.68 -10.52 14.30
CA GLY A 615 -30.18 -11.89 14.14
C GLY A 615 -31.57 -12.11 14.75
N LEU A 616 -31.83 -11.53 15.94
CA LEU A 616 -33.14 -11.58 16.58
C LEU A 616 -34.15 -10.73 15.81
N GLN A 617 -33.74 -9.53 15.38
CA GLN A 617 -34.56 -8.67 14.53
C GLN A 617 -34.95 -9.39 13.23
N LEU A 618 -34.04 -10.12 12.59
CA LEU A 618 -34.35 -10.87 11.38
C LEU A 618 -35.33 -12.03 11.64
N GLY A 619 -35.29 -12.64 12.84
CA GLY A 619 -36.31 -13.60 13.27
C GLY A 619 -37.70 -12.98 13.41
N ILE A 620 -37.79 -11.73 13.90
CA ILE A 620 -39.05 -10.99 14.07
C ILE A 620 -39.56 -10.47 12.72
N MET A 621 -38.71 -9.79 11.96
CA MET A 621 -39.09 -9.00 10.78
C MET A 621 -38.82 -9.72 9.45
N GLY A 622 -38.23 -10.91 9.47
CA GLY A 622 -38.02 -11.75 8.27
C GLY A 622 -39.28 -11.97 7.42
N PRO A 623 -40.48 -12.20 8.00
CA PRO A 623 -41.71 -12.35 7.23
C PRO A 623 -42.05 -11.14 6.35
N SER A 624 -41.55 -9.95 6.66
CA SER A 624 -41.78 -8.73 5.87
C SER A 624 -41.32 -8.87 4.42
N LEU A 625 -40.31 -9.69 4.14
CA LEU A 625 -39.87 -9.98 2.78
C LEU A 625 -40.94 -10.75 1.97
N ALA A 626 -41.65 -11.67 2.61
CA ALA A 626 -42.71 -12.45 1.98
C ALA A 626 -44.05 -11.69 1.95
N ILE A 627 -44.29 -10.80 2.90
CA ILE A 627 -45.45 -9.89 2.92
C ILE A 627 -45.41 -8.94 1.71
N ALA A 628 -44.26 -8.33 1.41
CA ALA A 628 -44.13 -7.31 0.37
C ALA A 628 -44.70 -7.71 -1.01
N PRO A 629 -44.34 -8.86 -1.62
CA PRO A 629 -44.93 -9.26 -2.89
C PRO A 629 -46.45 -9.51 -2.79
N VAL A 630 -46.95 -10.08 -1.69
CA VAL A 630 -48.39 -10.30 -1.47
C VAL A 630 -49.13 -8.97 -1.35
N TYR A 631 -48.54 -8.01 -0.66
CA TYR A 631 -49.07 -6.65 -0.55
C TYR A 631 -49.20 -5.97 -1.93
N ILE A 632 -48.15 -6.08 -2.76
CA ILE A 632 -48.06 -5.43 -4.08
C ILE A 632 -49.00 -6.07 -5.10
N ALA A 633 -49.02 -7.41 -5.17
CA ALA A 633 -49.60 -8.14 -6.30
C ALA A 633 -50.74 -9.11 -5.92
N GLY A 634 -51.03 -9.27 -4.63
CA GLY A 634 -52.10 -10.15 -4.17
C GLY A 634 -53.49 -9.60 -4.44
N ASN A 635 -54.42 -10.48 -4.78
CA ASN A 635 -55.85 -10.17 -4.76
C ASN A 635 -56.37 -10.10 -3.32
N GLU A 636 -57.63 -9.70 -3.13
CA GLU A 636 -58.19 -9.50 -1.79
C GLU A 636 -58.28 -10.82 -0.99
N GLU A 637 -58.59 -11.94 -1.63
CA GLU A 637 -58.68 -13.26 -1.01
C GLU A 637 -57.31 -13.73 -0.49
N GLN A 638 -56.26 -13.61 -1.32
CA GLN A 638 -54.88 -13.92 -0.97
C GLN A 638 -54.39 -13.04 0.18
N LYS A 639 -54.62 -11.72 0.09
CA LYS A 639 -54.21 -10.80 1.15
C LYS A 639 -54.91 -11.11 2.47
N LYS A 640 -56.24 -11.32 2.45
CA LYS A 640 -57.01 -11.69 3.64
C LYS A 640 -56.52 -13.00 4.25
N LYS A 641 -56.27 -14.03 3.44
CA LYS A 641 -55.80 -15.35 3.91
C LYS A 641 -54.39 -15.27 4.50
N TYR A 642 -53.41 -14.80 3.73
CA TYR A 642 -52.00 -14.94 4.09
C TYR A 642 -51.48 -13.81 4.98
N LEU A 643 -51.92 -12.56 4.76
CA LEU A 643 -51.57 -11.46 5.65
C LEU A 643 -52.37 -11.54 6.95
N GLY A 644 -53.64 -11.91 6.88
CA GLY A 644 -54.47 -12.11 8.08
C GLY A 644 -53.92 -13.16 9.03
N ALA A 645 -53.38 -14.27 8.51
CA ALA A 645 -52.73 -15.29 9.34
C ALA A 645 -51.49 -14.76 10.07
N LEU A 646 -50.66 -13.95 9.41
CA LEU A 646 -49.47 -13.32 10.02
C LEU A 646 -49.83 -12.23 11.05
N ALA A 647 -50.96 -11.57 10.86
CA ALA A 647 -51.46 -10.60 11.84
C ALA A 647 -52.01 -11.32 13.08
N ALA A 648 -52.76 -12.40 12.91
CA ALA A 648 -53.42 -13.12 13.99
C ALA A 648 -52.45 -13.94 14.87
N GLU A 649 -51.46 -14.59 14.27
CA GLU A 649 -50.54 -15.49 14.98
C GLU A 649 -49.08 -15.15 14.68
N PRO A 650 -48.15 -15.41 15.63
CA PRO A 650 -46.72 -15.19 15.46
C PRO A 650 -46.10 -16.28 14.57
N ILE A 651 -46.56 -16.41 13.33
CA ILE A 651 -46.05 -17.37 12.34
C ILE A 651 -44.97 -16.74 11.46
N ILE A 652 -44.16 -17.59 10.83
CA ILE A 652 -43.09 -17.16 9.91
C ILE A 652 -43.55 -17.35 8.47
N ALA A 653 -43.19 -16.42 7.59
CA ALA A 653 -43.26 -16.58 6.15
C ALA A 653 -41.90 -16.30 5.54
N SER A 654 -41.57 -16.93 4.41
CA SER A 654 -40.23 -16.85 3.81
C SER A 654 -40.26 -16.52 2.33
N TYR A 655 -39.21 -15.83 1.88
CA TYR A 655 -39.06 -15.36 0.50
C TYR A 655 -38.07 -16.24 -0.27
N CYS A 656 -38.57 -17.02 -1.23
CA CYS A 656 -37.82 -18.04 -1.98
C CYS A 656 -37.53 -17.61 -3.43
N VAL A 657 -36.42 -16.90 -3.62
CA VAL A 657 -35.92 -16.52 -4.95
C VAL A 657 -34.58 -17.18 -5.27
N THR A 658 -33.60 -16.95 -4.40
CA THR A 658 -32.21 -17.38 -4.60
C THR A 658 -32.10 -18.90 -4.73
N GLU A 659 -31.18 -19.32 -5.58
CA GLU A 659 -30.83 -20.72 -5.85
C GLU A 659 -29.32 -20.92 -5.72
N PRO A 660 -28.85 -22.17 -5.55
CA PRO A 660 -27.42 -22.45 -5.49
C PRO A 660 -26.62 -21.86 -6.66
N GLY A 661 -27.21 -21.84 -7.87
CA GLY A 661 -26.59 -21.29 -9.08
C GLY A 661 -26.96 -19.84 -9.42
N ALA A 662 -27.86 -19.20 -8.68
CA ALA A 662 -28.39 -17.88 -9.05
C ALA A 662 -28.85 -17.07 -7.82
N GLY A 663 -28.08 -16.05 -7.46
CA GLY A 663 -28.43 -15.07 -6.41
C GLY A 663 -28.60 -13.67 -6.99
N SER A 664 -27.48 -13.00 -7.29
CA SER A 664 -27.47 -11.68 -7.93
C SER A 664 -28.16 -11.67 -9.30
N ASP A 665 -27.97 -12.73 -10.09
CA ASP A 665 -28.66 -12.94 -11.37
C ASP A 665 -30.00 -13.65 -11.15
N VAL A 666 -31.00 -12.92 -10.68
CA VAL A 666 -32.36 -13.46 -10.48
C VAL A 666 -32.97 -14.00 -11.78
N ASN A 667 -32.57 -13.48 -12.94
CA ASN A 667 -33.01 -13.98 -14.24
C ASN A 667 -32.41 -15.36 -14.58
N GLY A 668 -31.32 -15.76 -13.91
CA GLY A 668 -30.67 -17.05 -14.04
C GLY A 668 -31.36 -18.21 -13.32
N VAL A 669 -32.34 -17.91 -12.45
CA VAL A 669 -33.13 -18.87 -11.65
C VAL A 669 -33.75 -19.97 -12.53
N LYS A 670 -33.65 -21.23 -12.07
CA LYS A 670 -33.99 -22.46 -12.79
C LYS A 670 -35.14 -23.25 -12.20
N THR A 671 -35.59 -22.98 -10.96
CA THR A 671 -36.81 -23.59 -10.41
C THR A 671 -37.93 -23.37 -11.42
N LYS A 672 -38.54 -24.46 -11.90
CA LYS A 672 -39.53 -24.45 -12.96
C LYS A 672 -40.92 -24.60 -12.38
N CYS A 673 -41.92 -24.05 -13.07
CA CYS A 673 -43.31 -24.38 -12.83
C CYS A 673 -44.01 -24.76 -14.14
N GLU A 674 -44.82 -25.80 -14.10
CA GLU A 674 -45.62 -26.29 -15.23
C GLU A 674 -47.10 -26.25 -14.86
N LYS A 675 -47.94 -25.63 -15.68
CA LYS A 675 -49.39 -25.63 -15.47
C LYS A 675 -49.98 -26.99 -15.84
N LYS A 676 -50.69 -27.64 -14.93
CA LYS A 676 -51.44 -28.88 -15.17
C LYS A 676 -52.88 -28.71 -14.68
N GLY A 677 -53.83 -28.52 -15.59
CA GLY A 677 -55.21 -28.25 -15.22
C GLY A 677 -55.35 -26.94 -14.42
N ASN A 678 -55.87 -27.04 -13.19
CA ASN A 678 -56.12 -25.93 -12.26
C ASN A 678 -54.99 -25.72 -11.22
N GLU A 679 -53.82 -26.31 -11.45
CA GLU A 679 -52.67 -26.25 -10.55
C GLU A 679 -51.36 -26.09 -11.34
N TYR A 680 -50.30 -25.79 -10.60
CA TYR A 680 -48.92 -25.70 -11.08
C TYR A 680 -48.06 -26.71 -10.33
N ILE A 681 -47.17 -27.39 -11.07
CA ILE A 681 -46.17 -28.30 -10.50
C ILE A 681 -44.85 -27.56 -10.43
N ILE A 682 -44.32 -27.34 -9.22
CA ILE A 682 -43.05 -26.65 -8.99
C ILE A 682 -41.94 -27.67 -8.73
N ASN A 683 -40.83 -27.51 -9.45
CA ASN A 683 -39.64 -28.34 -9.31
C ASN A 683 -38.37 -27.49 -9.26
N GLY A 684 -37.54 -27.65 -8.23
CA GLY A 684 -36.27 -26.94 -8.10
C GLY A 684 -35.77 -26.86 -6.67
N SER A 685 -34.66 -26.14 -6.47
CA SER A 685 -34.07 -25.97 -5.14
C SER A 685 -33.67 -24.52 -4.90
N LYS A 686 -34.17 -23.97 -3.81
CA LYS A 686 -33.90 -22.62 -3.32
C LYS A 686 -32.83 -22.66 -2.24
N ALA A 687 -32.01 -21.63 -2.15
CA ALA A 687 -30.89 -21.56 -1.22
C ALA A 687 -30.93 -20.27 -0.39
N TRP A 688 -30.37 -20.34 0.83
CA TRP A 688 -30.24 -19.20 1.74
C TRP A 688 -31.57 -18.58 2.19
N ILE A 689 -32.58 -19.42 2.40
CA ILE A 689 -33.93 -18.97 2.74
C ILE A 689 -34.04 -18.69 4.24
N THR A 690 -34.08 -17.40 4.58
CA THR A 690 -34.33 -16.91 5.94
C THR A 690 -35.68 -17.41 6.46
N GLY A 691 -35.70 -18.02 7.65
CA GLY A 691 -36.90 -18.60 8.27
C GLY A 691 -37.37 -19.91 7.63
N GLY A 692 -36.60 -20.48 6.69
CA GLY A 692 -37.04 -21.62 5.87
C GLY A 692 -37.45 -22.86 6.66
N GLY A 693 -36.86 -23.10 7.83
CA GLY A 693 -37.19 -24.19 8.75
C GLY A 693 -38.51 -24.00 9.50
N HIS A 694 -39.02 -22.76 9.56
CA HIS A 694 -40.16 -22.37 10.38
C HIS A 694 -41.33 -21.79 9.59
N ALA A 695 -41.13 -21.45 8.32
CA ALA A 695 -42.13 -20.82 7.48
C ALA A 695 -43.41 -21.66 7.35
N LYS A 696 -44.56 -21.03 7.61
CA LYS A 696 -45.89 -21.60 7.35
C LYS A 696 -46.27 -21.49 5.88
N TRP A 697 -45.73 -20.52 5.17
CA TRP A 697 -45.87 -20.40 3.72
C TRP A 697 -44.67 -19.65 3.13
N PHE A 698 -44.48 -19.83 1.83
CA PHE A 698 -43.38 -19.27 1.06
C PHE A 698 -43.92 -18.40 -0.08
N PHE A 699 -43.31 -17.23 -0.29
CA PHE A 699 -43.31 -16.64 -1.62
C PHE A 699 -42.30 -17.39 -2.49
N VAL A 700 -42.67 -17.90 -3.66
CA VAL A 700 -41.77 -18.64 -4.55
C VAL A 700 -41.76 -18.02 -5.94
N LEU A 701 -40.57 -17.67 -6.44
CA LEU A 701 -40.37 -17.30 -7.85
C LEU A 701 -39.92 -18.52 -8.64
N ALA A 702 -40.70 -18.91 -9.65
CA ALA A 702 -40.40 -20.02 -10.54
C ALA A 702 -40.52 -19.61 -12.01
N ARG A 703 -39.69 -20.20 -12.85
CA ARG A 703 -39.67 -20.00 -14.30
C ARG A 703 -40.83 -20.79 -14.92
N SER A 704 -41.80 -20.07 -15.49
CA SER A 704 -42.96 -20.65 -16.15
C SER A 704 -42.77 -20.82 -17.66
N ASP A 705 -41.89 -20.01 -18.27
CA ASP A 705 -41.55 -20.14 -19.68
C ASP A 705 -40.19 -20.85 -19.85
N PRO A 706 -40.15 -22.06 -20.43
CA PRO A 706 -38.90 -22.80 -20.61
C PRO A 706 -37.97 -22.17 -21.64
N ASN A 707 -38.45 -21.27 -22.50
CA ASN A 707 -37.62 -20.64 -23.53
C ASN A 707 -36.59 -19.69 -22.87
N PRO A 708 -35.27 -19.94 -23.02
CA PRO A 708 -34.23 -19.09 -22.43
C PRO A 708 -34.19 -17.68 -23.03
N LYS A 709 -34.78 -17.46 -24.21
CA LYS A 709 -34.85 -16.15 -24.87
C LYS A 709 -36.00 -15.27 -24.38
N THR A 710 -36.93 -15.83 -23.61
CA THR A 710 -38.06 -15.05 -23.08
C THR A 710 -37.53 -13.97 -22.13
N PRO A 711 -37.89 -12.68 -22.33
CA PRO A 711 -37.46 -11.61 -21.46
C PRO A 711 -37.85 -11.86 -20.00
N ALA A 712 -37.00 -11.47 -19.06
CA ALA A 712 -37.21 -11.70 -17.62
C ALA A 712 -38.61 -11.26 -17.15
N GLY A 713 -39.11 -10.13 -17.64
CA GLY A 713 -40.44 -9.60 -17.29
C GLY A 713 -41.64 -10.43 -17.75
N LYS A 714 -41.43 -11.53 -18.48
CA LYS A 714 -42.47 -12.48 -18.93
C LYS A 714 -42.17 -13.95 -18.60
N ALA A 715 -40.95 -14.26 -18.16
CA ALA A 715 -40.46 -15.64 -18.05
C ALA A 715 -40.82 -16.36 -16.74
N PHE A 716 -41.26 -15.61 -15.72
CA PHE A 716 -41.41 -16.12 -14.36
C PHE A 716 -42.81 -15.89 -13.82
N THR A 717 -43.30 -16.82 -13.00
CA THR A 717 -44.53 -16.67 -12.24
C THR A 717 -44.19 -16.71 -10.75
N ALA A 718 -44.89 -15.87 -9.98
CA ALA A 718 -44.77 -15.82 -8.53
C ALA A 718 -45.90 -16.62 -7.89
N PHE A 719 -45.61 -17.31 -6.80
CA PHE A 719 -46.56 -18.16 -6.09
C PHE A 719 -46.52 -17.90 -4.59
N ILE A 720 -47.65 -18.14 -3.93
CA ILE A 720 -47.71 -18.42 -2.50
C ILE A 720 -47.78 -19.95 -2.35
N VAL A 721 -46.89 -20.54 -1.57
CA VAL A 721 -46.81 -22.00 -1.40
C VAL A 721 -46.90 -22.35 0.08
N ASP A 722 -47.92 -23.10 0.46
CA ASP A 722 -48.12 -23.55 1.84
C ASP A 722 -46.95 -24.46 2.26
N GLY A 723 -46.40 -24.23 3.45
CA GLY A 723 -45.11 -24.78 3.86
C GLY A 723 -45.12 -26.26 4.22
N ASP A 724 -46.30 -26.87 4.28
CA ASP A 724 -46.57 -28.30 4.50
C ASP A 724 -47.07 -29.02 3.22
N THR A 725 -47.08 -28.33 2.08
CA THR A 725 -47.45 -28.94 0.79
C THR A 725 -46.53 -30.14 0.50
N PRO A 726 -47.08 -31.33 0.15
CA PRO A 726 -46.29 -32.50 -0.19
C PRO A 726 -45.27 -32.20 -1.30
N GLY A 727 -44.05 -32.74 -1.15
CA GLY A 727 -42.92 -32.50 -2.06
C GLY A 727 -41.96 -31.39 -1.60
N ILE A 728 -42.29 -30.64 -0.55
CA ILE A 728 -41.36 -29.66 0.04
C ILE A 728 -40.41 -30.37 1.02
N THR A 729 -39.11 -30.22 0.77
CA THR A 729 -38.06 -30.68 1.69
C THR A 729 -37.29 -29.49 2.26
N ARG A 730 -37.24 -29.39 3.58
CA ARG A 730 -36.46 -28.37 4.30
C ARG A 730 -35.07 -28.94 4.61
N GLY A 731 -34.03 -28.30 4.10
CA GLY A 731 -32.64 -28.68 4.35
C GLY A 731 -32.21 -28.50 5.81
N LYS A 732 -30.95 -28.79 6.10
CA LYS A 732 -30.34 -28.47 7.40
C LYS A 732 -30.28 -26.95 7.62
N LYS A 733 -30.20 -26.53 8.88
CA LYS A 733 -29.81 -25.14 9.22
C LYS A 733 -28.37 -24.89 8.80
N GLU A 734 -28.15 -23.82 8.04
CA GLU A 734 -26.81 -23.40 7.63
C GLU A 734 -26.07 -22.69 8.77
N LYS A 735 -24.74 -22.92 8.83
CA LYS A 735 -23.85 -22.33 9.84
C LYS A 735 -23.13 -21.12 9.25
N ASN A 736 -23.72 -19.94 9.44
CA ASN A 736 -23.19 -18.68 8.91
C ASN A 736 -22.30 -17.95 9.94
N MET A 737 -21.52 -16.98 9.46
CA MET A 737 -20.61 -16.18 10.29
C MET A 737 -21.34 -15.34 11.35
N GLY A 738 -22.39 -14.62 10.94
CA GLY A 738 -23.20 -13.73 11.78
C GLY A 738 -24.68 -14.01 11.61
N GLN A 739 -25.50 -13.29 12.39
CA GLN A 739 -26.95 -13.48 12.51
C GLN A 739 -27.34 -14.93 12.84
N ARG A 740 -26.52 -15.61 13.67
CA ARG A 740 -26.56 -17.08 13.82
C ARG A 740 -27.86 -17.64 14.41
N CYS A 741 -28.59 -16.84 15.19
CA CYS A 741 -29.91 -17.22 15.70
C CYS A 741 -31.02 -17.16 14.64
N SER A 742 -30.81 -16.47 13.53
CA SER A 742 -31.69 -16.58 12.37
C SER A 742 -31.62 -18.00 11.80
N ASP A 743 -32.75 -18.51 11.29
CA ASP A 743 -32.77 -19.77 10.56
C ASP A 743 -32.54 -19.49 9.07
N THR A 744 -31.64 -20.22 8.43
CA THR A 744 -31.33 -20.07 7.00
C THR A 744 -31.12 -21.46 6.41
N ARG A 745 -31.86 -21.81 5.36
CA ARG A 745 -31.89 -23.18 4.81
C ARG A 745 -32.02 -23.22 3.30
N THR A 746 -31.66 -24.37 2.75
CA THR A 746 -32.10 -24.80 1.41
C THR A 746 -33.54 -25.31 1.48
N ILE A 747 -34.38 -24.94 0.53
CA ILE A 747 -35.76 -25.46 0.38
C ILE A 747 -35.88 -26.10 -0.99
N THR A 748 -36.14 -27.40 -1.03
CA THR A 748 -36.29 -28.17 -2.27
C THR A 748 -37.77 -28.45 -2.54
N PHE A 749 -38.18 -28.28 -3.79
CA PHE A 749 -39.52 -28.53 -4.29
C PHE A 749 -39.42 -29.67 -5.30
N GLU A 750 -40.03 -30.82 -4.99
CA GLU A 750 -40.11 -31.99 -5.87
C GLU A 750 -41.58 -32.29 -6.14
N ASP A 751 -42.01 -32.03 -7.37
CA ASP A 751 -43.41 -32.19 -7.81
C ASP A 751 -44.45 -31.53 -6.89
N VAL A 752 -44.11 -30.36 -6.34
CA VAL A 752 -44.97 -29.60 -5.42
C VAL A 752 -46.16 -29.03 -6.19
N ARG A 753 -47.37 -29.44 -5.80
CA ARG A 753 -48.64 -29.04 -6.44
C ARG A 753 -49.19 -27.77 -5.77
N VAL A 754 -49.31 -26.70 -6.54
CA VAL A 754 -49.77 -25.39 -6.07
C VAL A 754 -51.03 -24.99 -6.84
N PRO A 755 -52.15 -24.66 -6.18
CA PRO A 755 -53.38 -24.33 -6.88
C PRO A 755 -53.25 -23.00 -7.65
N GLU A 756 -53.98 -22.84 -8.75
CA GLU A 756 -53.93 -21.63 -9.59
C GLU A 756 -54.31 -20.35 -8.81
N GLU A 757 -55.18 -20.46 -7.80
CA GLU A 757 -55.55 -19.34 -6.92
C GLU A 757 -54.37 -18.80 -6.08
N ASN A 758 -53.26 -19.55 -5.98
CA ASN A 758 -52.05 -19.13 -5.28
C ASN A 758 -51.02 -18.46 -6.21
N VAL A 759 -51.34 -18.28 -7.50
CA VAL A 759 -50.54 -17.46 -8.42
C VAL A 759 -50.67 -15.99 -8.00
N LEU A 760 -49.52 -15.34 -7.80
CA LEU A 760 -49.45 -13.97 -7.33
C LEU A 760 -49.25 -13.00 -8.51
N GLY A 761 -50.27 -12.19 -8.78
CA GLY A 761 -50.36 -11.39 -9.99
C GLY A 761 -50.71 -12.21 -11.24
N ALA A 762 -50.40 -11.70 -12.43
CA ALA A 762 -50.63 -12.43 -13.68
C ALA A 762 -49.51 -13.46 -13.95
N PRO A 763 -49.80 -14.62 -14.57
CA PRO A 763 -48.77 -15.53 -15.06
C PRO A 763 -47.73 -14.82 -15.93
N GLY A 764 -46.45 -15.08 -15.70
CA GLY A 764 -45.33 -14.40 -16.37
C GLY A 764 -44.92 -13.06 -15.75
N ALA A 765 -45.69 -12.49 -14.81
CA ALA A 765 -45.36 -11.22 -14.15
C ALA A 765 -44.46 -11.37 -12.90
N GLY A 766 -44.06 -12.58 -12.54
CA GLY A 766 -43.38 -12.89 -11.28
C GLY A 766 -42.07 -12.12 -11.08
N PHE A 767 -41.29 -11.90 -12.13
CA PHE A 767 -40.05 -11.13 -12.04
C PHE A 767 -40.34 -9.66 -11.65
N LYS A 768 -41.39 -9.06 -12.21
CA LYS A 768 -41.80 -7.69 -11.86
C LYS A 768 -42.25 -7.62 -10.41
N VAL A 769 -43.04 -8.59 -9.96
CA VAL A 769 -43.49 -8.69 -8.55
C VAL A 769 -42.30 -8.77 -7.61
N ALA A 770 -41.34 -9.67 -7.89
CA ALA A 770 -40.13 -9.84 -7.09
C ALA A 770 -39.28 -8.55 -7.04
N MET A 771 -39.06 -7.89 -8.19
CA MET A 771 -38.28 -6.66 -8.24
C MET A 771 -38.97 -5.49 -7.54
N SER A 772 -40.29 -5.37 -7.65
CA SER A 772 -41.06 -4.32 -6.98
C SER A 772 -41.09 -4.49 -5.46
N ALA A 773 -41.03 -5.72 -4.96
CA ALA A 773 -40.92 -5.98 -3.52
C ALA A 773 -39.65 -5.34 -2.91
N PHE A 774 -38.53 -5.34 -3.64
CA PHE A 774 -37.28 -4.76 -3.15
C PHE A 774 -37.34 -3.26 -2.89
N ASP A 775 -38.20 -2.52 -3.59
CA ASP A 775 -38.37 -1.09 -3.33
C ASP A 775 -38.96 -0.85 -1.93
N MET A 776 -39.81 -1.76 -1.44
CA MET A 776 -40.39 -1.71 -0.10
C MET A 776 -39.49 -2.31 0.98
N THR A 777 -38.69 -3.34 0.66
CA THR A 777 -37.91 -4.08 1.68
C THR A 777 -36.53 -3.49 1.94
N ARG A 778 -35.88 -2.90 0.92
CA ARG A 778 -34.52 -2.34 1.04
C ARG A 778 -34.38 -1.22 2.09
N PRO A 779 -35.36 -0.30 2.29
CA PRO A 779 -35.29 0.66 3.39
C PRO A 779 -35.18 -0.03 4.75
N GLY A 780 -35.96 -1.10 4.99
CA GLY A 780 -35.87 -1.89 6.22
C GLY A 780 -34.50 -2.57 6.39
N VAL A 781 -33.93 -3.10 5.31
CA VAL A 781 -32.58 -3.70 5.36
C VAL A 781 -31.50 -2.66 5.68
N ALA A 782 -31.61 -1.47 5.08
CA ALA A 782 -30.73 -0.35 5.40
C ALA A 782 -30.87 0.05 6.87
N ALA A 783 -32.10 0.13 7.39
CA ALA A 783 -32.40 0.39 8.80
C ALA A 783 -31.78 -0.65 9.74
N GLY A 784 -31.74 -1.92 9.32
CA GLY A 784 -31.06 -2.96 10.08
C GLY A 784 -29.55 -2.69 10.23
N ALA A 785 -28.91 -2.22 9.15
CA ALA A 785 -27.52 -1.81 9.18
C ALA A 785 -27.30 -0.54 10.02
N LEU A 786 -28.27 0.39 10.05
CA LEU A 786 -28.25 1.57 10.92
C LEU A 786 -28.27 1.18 12.39
N GLY A 787 -29.20 0.31 12.81
CA GLY A 787 -29.30 -0.11 14.21
C GLY A 787 -28.02 -0.77 14.70
N LEU A 788 -27.41 -1.62 13.86
CA LEU A 788 -26.10 -2.21 14.15
C LEU A 788 -25.00 -1.14 14.28
N SER A 789 -24.93 -0.21 13.33
CA SER A 789 -23.94 0.88 13.34
C SER A 789 -24.08 1.78 14.57
N TRP A 790 -25.33 2.07 14.95
CA TRP A 790 -25.65 2.80 16.16
C TRP A 790 -25.17 2.04 17.40
N ARG A 791 -25.40 0.73 17.48
CA ARG A 791 -24.87 -0.07 18.58
C ARG A 791 -23.34 -0.07 18.64
N CYS A 792 -22.67 -0.16 17.49
CA CYS A 792 -21.21 -0.06 17.41
C CYS A 792 -20.72 1.27 17.99
N LEU A 793 -21.34 2.40 17.62
CA LEU A 793 -20.97 3.73 18.12
C LEU A 793 -21.19 3.85 19.63
N ASP A 794 -22.36 3.43 20.12
CA ASP A 794 -22.69 3.49 21.55
C ASP A 794 -21.72 2.68 22.40
N GLU A 795 -21.43 1.43 22.02
CA GLU A 795 -20.49 0.58 22.75
C GLU A 795 -19.07 1.16 22.72
N SER A 796 -18.64 1.68 21.56
CA SER A 796 -17.33 2.29 21.38
C SER A 796 -17.16 3.55 22.21
N ALA A 797 -18.15 4.45 22.20
CA ALA A 797 -18.12 5.69 22.97
C ALA A 797 -18.12 5.41 24.48
N LYS A 798 -18.97 4.50 24.95
CA LYS A 798 -19.00 4.08 26.36
C LYS A 798 -17.65 3.49 26.79
N TYR A 799 -17.08 2.60 26.00
CA TYR A 799 -15.78 2.01 26.32
C TYR A 799 -14.67 3.06 26.29
N ALA A 800 -14.71 4.00 25.33
CA ALA A 800 -13.71 5.04 25.20
C ALA A 800 -13.67 6.00 26.41
N LEU A 801 -14.83 6.27 27.00
CA LEU A 801 -14.98 7.08 28.21
C LEU A 801 -14.58 6.34 29.50
N GLN A 802 -14.39 5.03 29.47
CA GLN A 802 -14.05 4.23 30.65
C GLN A 802 -12.61 3.71 30.61
N ARG A 803 -12.17 3.22 29.45
CA ARG A 803 -10.84 2.63 29.27
C ARG A 803 -9.79 3.72 29.29
N LYS A 804 -8.74 3.52 30.09
CA LYS A 804 -7.58 4.42 30.15
C LYS A 804 -6.35 3.82 29.49
N ALA A 805 -5.60 4.64 28.76
CA ALA A 805 -4.27 4.34 28.22
C ALA A 805 -3.45 5.63 28.17
N PHE A 806 -2.14 5.52 28.42
CA PHE A 806 -1.23 6.68 28.49
C PHE A 806 -1.71 7.76 29.47
N GLY A 807 -2.22 7.34 30.63
CA GLY A 807 -2.61 8.25 31.73
C GLY A 807 -4.00 8.89 31.61
N THR A 808 -4.76 8.66 30.53
CA THR A 808 -6.08 9.28 30.30
C THR A 808 -7.09 8.29 29.71
N GLU A 809 -8.38 8.62 29.80
CA GLU A 809 -9.44 7.97 29.00
C GLU A 809 -9.09 8.00 27.52
N ILE A 810 -9.32 6.90 26.81
CA ILE A 810 -8.96 6.81 25.40
C ILE A 810 -9.81 7.74 24.52
N ALA A 811 -10.96 8.20 25.03
CA ALA A 811 -11.74 9.27 24.43
C ALA A 811 -10.99 10.61 24.30
N ASN A 812 -9.89 10.81 25.03
CA ASN A 812 -9.05 12.02 24.92
C ASN A 812 -7.95 11.89 23.85
N HIS A 813 -7.78 10.71 23.24
CA HIS A 813 -6.84 10.53 22.14
C HIS A 813 -7.48 10.94 20.81
N GLN A 814 -6.88 11.90 20.11
CA GLN A 814 -7.44 12.47 18.87
C GLN A 814 -7.78 11.41 17.82
N ALA A 815 -6.96 10.35 17.69
CA ALA A 815 -7.23 9.25 16.77
C ALA A 815 -8.55 8.52 17.08
N VAL A 816 -8.87 8.30 18.37
CA VAL A 816 -10.13 7.68 18.80
C VAL A 816 -11.30 8.64 18.57
N GLN A 817 -11.11 9.94 18.85
CA GLN A 817 -12.12 10.97 18.59
C GLN A 817 -12.48 11.05 17.09
N PHE A 818 -11.49 10.95 16.21
CA PHE A 818 -11.72 10.93 14.76
C PHE A 818 -12.49 9.68 14.33
N MET A 819 -12.14 8.50 14.85
CA MET A 819 -12.91 7.27 14.57
C MET A 819 -14.36 7.38 15.03
N LEU A 820 -14.61 7.89 16.24
CA LEU A 820 -15.97 8.11 16.76
C LEU A 820 -16.74 9.15 15.92
N SER A 821 -16.06 10.22 15.49
CA SER A 821 -16.64 11.26 14.64
C SER A 821 -17.05 10.70 13.28
N ASP A 822 -16.19 9.92 12.62
CA ASP A 822 -16.48 9.29 11.33
C ASP A 822 -17.63 8.27 11.45
N MET A 823 -17.67 7.51 12.54
CA MET A 823 -18.80 6.61 12.83
C MET A 823 -20.11 7.39 12.97
N ALA A 824 -20.11 8.52 13.68
CA ALA A 824 -21.29 9.36 13.87
C ALA A 824 -21.75 10.02 12.56
N ILE A 825 -20.84 10.61 11.78
CA ILE A 825 -21.14 11.22 10.47
C ILE A 825 -21.79 10.19 9.55
N ASN A 826 -21.20 9.01 9.45
CA ASN A 826 -21.70 7.96 8.58
C ASN A 826 -23.06 7.42 9.03
N LEU A 827 -23.28 7.28 10.35
CA LEU A 827 -24.57 6.86 10.90
C LEU A 827 -25.68 7.86 10.55
N GLU A 828 -25.47 9.15 10.78
CA GLU A 828 -26.47 10.18 10.50
C GLU A 828 -26.77 10.30 9.00
N LEU A 829 -25.75 10.29 8.14
CA LEU A 829 -25.94 10.32 6.69
C LEU A 829 -26.71 9.08 6.20
N ALA A 830 -26.40 7.91 6.74
CA ALA A 830 -27.09 6.68 6.39
C ALA A 830 -28.55 6.69 6.87
N ARG A 831 -28.82 7.26 8.05
CA ARG A 831 -30.18 7.45 8.56
C ARG A 831 -31.02 8.35 7.67
N LEU A 832 -30.47 9.50 7.28
CA LEU A 832 -31.17 10.46 6.41
C LEU A 832 -31.60 9.84 5.08
N ILE A 833 -30.69 9.15 4.37
CA ILE A 833 -31.05 8.53 3.09
C ILE A 833 -32.01 7.34 3.24
N THR A 834 -31.91 6.60 4.35
CA THR A 834 -32.81 5.49 4.66
C THR A 834 -34.23 5.97 4.92
N TYR A 835 -34.39 6.98 5.79
CA TYR A 835 -35.70 7.56 6.09
C TYR A 835 -36.30 8.23 4.86
N LYS A 836 -35.49 8.96 4.08
CA LYS A 836 -35.95 9.50 2.79
C LYS A 836 -36.48 8.39 1.89
N SER A 837 -35.75 7.28 1.75
CA SER A 837 -36.16 6.19 0.89
C SER A 837 -37.47 5.54 1.34
N ALA A 838 -37.67 5.39 2.66
CA ALA A 838 -38.92 4.89 3.22
C ALA A 838 -40.10 5.86 2.96
N THR A 839 -39.89 7.16 3.22
CA THR A 839 -40.88 8.22 2.95
C THR A 839 -41.23 8.31 1.46
N ASP A 840 -40.28 8.08 0.55
CA ASP A 840 -40.57 8.03 -0.88
C ASP A 840 -41.54 6.89 -1.21
N VAL A 841 -41.37 5.70 -0.60
CA VAL A 841 -42.30 4.57 -0.78
C VAL A 841 -43.69 4.93 -0.27
N ASP A 842 -43.79 5.54 0.91
CA ASP A 842 -45.06 5.92 1.53
C ASP A 842 -45.83 6.97 0.70
N ASN A 843 -45.10 7.85 0.01
CA ASN A 843 -45.67 8.84 -0.90
C ASN A 843 -45.95 8.31 -2.32
N GLY A 844 -45.78 7.01 -2.56
CA GLY A 844 -45.97 6.40 -3.88
C GLY A 844 -44.91 6.81 -4.91
N VAL A 845 -43.79 7.38 -4.46
CA VAL A 845 -42.65 7.73 -5.31
C VAL A 845 -41.82 6.47 -5.54
N ARG A 846 -41.46 6.22 -6.80
CA ARG A 846 -40.60 5.07 -7.14
C ARG A 846 -39.25 5.19 -6.44
N SER A 847 -39.05 4.39 -5.41
CA SER A 847 -37.89 4.51 -4.50
C SER A 847 -36.67 3.70 -4.94
N SER A 848 -36.70 2.98 -6.08
CA SER A 848 -35.60 2.07 -6.48
C SER A 848 -34.21 2.72 -6.43
N TYR A 849 -34.09 4.00 -6.77
CA TYR A 849 -32.83 4.75 -6.70
C TYR A 849 -32.39 5.00 -5.25
N ASN A 850 -33.23 5.67 -4.47
CA ASN A 850 -32.92 6.03 -3.08
C ASN A 850 -32.82 4.80 -2.17
N ALA A 851 -33.62 3.76 -2.40
CA ALA A 851 -33.55 2.49 -1.69
C ALA A 851 -32.23 1.76 -1.94
N SER A 852 -31.72 1.82 -3.18
CA SER A 852 -30.42 1.23 -3.50
C SER A 852 -29.26 2.03 -2.91
N ILE A 853 -29.34 3.38 -2.89
CA ILE A 853 -28.34 4.23 -2.21
C ILE A 853 -28.37 3.95 -0.71
N ALA A 854 -29.54 3.96 -0.07
CA ALA A 854 -29.70 3.71 1.35
C ALA A 854 -29.11 2.35 1.75
N LYS A 855 -29.51 1.28 1.07
CA LYS A 855 -29.02 -0.07 1.34
C LYS A 855 -27.50 -0.16 1.14
N CYS A 856 -26.99 0.37 0.04
CA CYS A 856 -25.56 0.33 -0.26
C CYS A 856 -24.72 1.09 0.78
N PHE A 857 -25.10 2.33 1.06
CA PHE A 857 -24.36 3.21 1.96
C PHE A 857 -24.42 2.71 3.40
N ALA A 858 -25.62 2.39 3.91
CA ALA A 858 -25.78 1.86 5.27
C ALA A 858 -25.05 0.53 5.49
N ALA A 859 -25.05 -0.37 4.49
CA ALA A 859 -24.31 -1.64 4.59
C ALA A 859 -22.80 -1.44 4.66
N ASP A 860 -22.25 -0.56 3.82
CA ASP A 860 -20.81 -0.30 3.76
C ASP A 860 -20.36 0.41 5.06
N THR A 861 -21.12 1.40 5.54
CA THR A 861 -20.80 2.12 6.79
C THR A 861 -20.96 1.26 8.03
N ALA A 862 -21.91 0.33 8.08
CA ALA A 862 -22.06 -0.62 9.18
C ALA A 862 -20.87 -1.56 9.34
N ASN A 863 -20.30 -2.01 8.23
CA ASN A 863 -19.08 -2.84 8.26
C ASN A 863 -17.89 -2.04 8.78
N GLN A 864 -17.74 -0.78 8.34
CA GLN A 864 -16.69 0.10 8.84
C GLN A 864 -16.86 0.40 10.33
N ALA A 865 -18.08 0.73 10.77
CA ALA A 865 -18.39 1.01 12.17
C ALA A 865 -18.12 -0.19 13.08
N ALA A 866 -18.47 -1.40 12.64
CA ALA A 866 -18.21 -2.61 13.42
C ALA A 866 -16.72 -2.95 13.53
N ALA A 867 -15.95 -2.81 12.44
CA ALA A 867 -14.50 -2.97 12.47
C ALA A 867 -13.84 -1.92 13.38
N ASN A 868 -14.27 -0.66 13.29
CA ASN A 868 -13.78 0.41 14.16
C ASN A 868 -14.13 0.17 15.64
N ALA A 869 -15.31 -0.39 15.92
CA ALA A 869 -15.71 -0.73 17.29
C ALA A 869 -14.80 -1.81 17.89
N VAL A 870 -14.49 -2.87 17.13
CA VAL A 870 -13.48 -3.87 17.54
C VAL A 870 -12.13 -3.20 17.80
N GLN A 871 -11.70 -2.32 16.91
CA GLN A 871 -10.41 -1.61 17.02
C GLN A 871 -10.34 -0.70 18.25
N ILE A 872 -11.41 0.04 18.58
CA ILE A 872 -11.48 0.91 19.77
C ILE A 872 -11.41 0.10 21.07
N PHE A 873 -12.00 -1.10 21.08
CA PHE A 873 -11.90 -2.00 22.23
C PHE A 873 -10.51 -2.67 22.35
N GLY A 874 -9.73 -2.71 21.26
CA GLY A 874 -8.42 -3.37 21.21
C GLY A 874 -8.55 -4.88 21.40
N GLY A 875 -7.68 -5.49 22.22
CA GLY A 875 -7.73 -6.94 22.47
C GLY A 875 -9.08 -7.43 23.00
N ASN A 876 -9.78 -6.62 23.80
CA ASN A 876 -11.12 -6.93 24.29
C ASN A 876 -12.15 -7.00 23.14
N GLY A 877 -11.97 -6.21 22.09
CA GLY A 877 -12.88 -6.18 20.95
C GLY A 877 -12.83 -7.45 20.10
N PHE A 878 -11.75 -8.23 20.21
CA PHE A 878 -11.59 -9.53 19.55
C PHE A 878 -12.10 -10.70 20.40
N ASN A 879 -12.50 -10.45 21.65
CA ASN A 879 -12.94 -11.47 22.59
C ASN A 879 -14.48 -11.52 22.67
N SER A 880 -15.04 -12.73 22.74
CA SER A 880 -16.48 -13.00 22.72
C SER A 880 -17.24 -12.59 24.00
N GLU A 881 -16.53 -12.23 25.08
CA GLU A 881 -17.15 -11.61 26.26
C GLU A 881 -17.60 -10.17 25.98
N TYR A 882 -17.12 -9.55 24.89
CA TYR A 882 -17.50 -8.21 24.47
C TYR A 882 -18.39 -8.24 23.22
N PRO A 883 -19.35 -7.30 23.09
CA PRO A 883 -20.39 -7.39 22.06
C PRO A 883 -19.90 -7.09 20.64
N VAL A 884 -18.77 -6.39 20.48
CA VAL A 884 -18.37 -5.77 19.21
C VAL A 884 -17.87 -6.77 18.16
N GLU A 885 -17.33 -7.92 18.56
CA GLU A 885 -16.95 -8.98 17.61
C GLU A 885 -18.18 -9.56 16.90
N LYS A 886 -19.27 -9.77 17.66
CA LYS A 886 -20.55 -10.23 17.12
C LYS A 886 -21.12 -9.20 16.15
N LEU A 887 -21.06 -7.92 16.49
CA LEU A 887 -21.51 -6.84 15.59
C LEU A 887 -20.71 -6.85 14.28
N MET A 888 -19.40 -7.13 14.32
CA MET A 888 -18.57 -7.26 13.11
C MET A 888 -19.00 -8.45 12.25
N ARG A 889 -19.27 -9.61 12.87
CA ARG A 889 -19.78 -10.79 12.16
C ARG A 889 -21.16 -10.53 11.53
N ASP A 890 -22.06 -9.92 12.29
CA ASP A 890 -23.42 -9.58 11.85
C ASP A 890 -23.41 -8.54 10.71
N ALA A 891 -22.54 -7.53 10.78
CA ALA A 891 -22.50 -6.44 9.80
C ALA A 891 -22.26 -6.92 8.38
N LYS A 892 -21.47 -7.99 8.20
CA LYS A 892 -21.01 -8.41 6.88
C LYS A 892 -22.13 -8.81 5.93
N ILE A 893 -23.19 -9.40 6.45
CA ILE A 893 -24.29 -9.90 5.61
C ILE A 893 -25.05 -8.77 4.91
N TYR A 894 -25.05 -7.55 5.47
CA TYR A 894 -25.70 -6.39 4.87
C TYR A 894 -25.08 -5.99 3.52
N GLN A 895 -23.82 -6.32 3.25
CA GLN A 895 -23.19 -6.10 1.94
C GLN A 895 -23.55 -7.18 0.90
N ILE A 896 -24.28 -8.23 1.30
CA ILE A 896 -24.49 -9.45 0.50
C ILE A 896 -25.96 -9.66 0.16
N TYR A 897 -26.83 -9.89 1.17
CA TYR A 897 -28.24 -10.22 0.92
C TYR A 897 -29.06 -9.02 0.43
N GLU A 898 -30.28 -9.25 -0.09
CA GLU A 898 -31.16 -8.19 -0.62
C GLU A 898 -30.47 -7.32 -1.71
N GLY A 899 -29.61 -7.98 -2.50
CA GLY A 899 -28.76 -7.38 -3.54
C GLY A 899 -27.43 -6.89 -2.99
N THR A 900 -26.32 -7.49 -3.46
CA THR A 900 -24.97 -7.17 -2.98
C THR A 900 -24.63 -5.68 -3.17
N SER A 901 -23.62 -5.19 -2.45
CA SER A 901 -23.10 -3.82 -2.61
C SER A 901 -22.74 -3.50 -4.08
N GLN A 902 -22.35 -4.49 -4.89
CA GLN A 902 -22.11 -4.33 -6.34
C GLN A 902 -23.43 -4.24 -7.12
N ILE A 903 -24.43 -5.06 -6.80
CA ILE A 903 -25.75 -4.99 -7.43
C ILE A 903 -26.44 -3.67 -7.14
N GLN A 904 -26.35 -3.14 -5.93
CA GLN A 904 -26.88 -1.81 -5.63
C GLN A 904 -26.22 -0.74 -6.50
N ARG A 905 -24.89 -0.78 -6.66
CA ARG A 905 -24.16 0.14 -7.56
C ARG A 905 -24.61 0.01 -9.02
N ILE A 906 -24.93 -1.20 -9.50
CA ILE A 906 -25.51 -1.40 -10.85
C ILE A 906 -26.91 -0.76 -10.96
N VAL A 907 -27.76 -0.88 -9.95
CA VAL A 907 -29.09 -0.25 -9.96
C VAL A 907 -28.96 1.27 -9.96
N ILE A 908 -28.13 1.82 -9.07
CA ILE A 908 -27.86 3.25 -8.95
C ILE A 908 -27.33 3.79 -10.28
N SER A 909 -26.30 3.17 -10.86
CA SER A 909 -25.68 3.63 -12.10
C SER A 909 -26.66 3.56 -13.27
N ARG A 910 -27.43 2.47 -13.39
CA ARG A 910 -28.43 2.32 -14.46
C ARG A 910 -29.49 3.41 -14.39
N MET A 911 -29.99 3.71 -13.19
CA MET A 911 -31.02 4.74 -13.01
C MET A 911 -30.46 6.15 -13.25
N LEU A 912 -29.28 6.44 -12.71
CA LEU A 912 -28.60 7.73 -12.91
C LEU A 912 -28.32 7.98 -14.40
N LEU A 913 -27.69 7.03 -15.09
CA LEU A 913 -27.36 7.17 -16.51
C LEU A 913 -28.63 7.25 -17.38
N GLY A 914 -29.67 6.47 -17.05
CA GLY A 914 -30.95 6.54 -17.72
C GLY A 914 -31.61 7.92 -17.59
N HIS A 915 -31.55 8.52 -16.39
CA HIS A 915 -32.07 9.87 -16.15
C HIS A 915 -31.27 10.95 -16.87
N VAL A 916 -29.94 10.87 -16.83
CA VAL A 916 -29.06 11.81 -17.56
C VAL A 916 -29.32 11.72 -19.07
N ALA A 917 -29.46 10.51 -19.62
CA ALA A 917 -29.75 10.33 -21.04
C ALA A 917 -31.10 10.94 -21.45
N GLN A 918 -32.09 10.93 -20.55
CA GLN A 918 -33.44 11.47 -20.82
C GLN A 918 -33.54 12.98 -20.56
N ASN A 919 -32.87 13.49 -19.53
CA ASN A 919 -33.09 14.84 -19.00
C ASN A 919 -31.85 15.76 -19.08
N GLY A 920 -30.70 15.24 -19.49
CA GLY A 920 -29.45 16.00 -19.61
C GLY A 920 -28.80 16.41 -18.27
N THR A 921 -29.26 15.86 -17.15
CA THR A 921 -28.77 16.23 -15.80
C THR A 921 -28.72 15.02 -14.87
N SER A 922 -27.78 15.03 -13.91
CA SER A 922 -27.68 14.02 -12.85
C SER A 922 -28.60 14.29 -11.65
N ARG A 923 -29.24 15.46 -11.62
CA ARG A 923 -30.19 15.83 -10.58
C ARG A 923 -31.50 15.08 -10.81
N MET A 924 -31.69 14.01 -10.04
CA MET A 924 -32.91 13.18 -10.01
C MET A 924 -34.10 13.93 -9.44
#